data_AF-N1PI07-F1
#
_entry.id   AF-N1PI07-F1
#
_cell.length_a   1.000
_cell.length_b   1.000
_cell.length_c   1.000
_cell.angle_alpha   90.00
_cell.angle_beta   90.00
_cell.angle_gamma   90.00
#
_symmetry.space_group_name_H-M   'P 1'
#
loop_
_entity.id
_entity.type
_entity.pdbx_description
1 polymer ?
#
loop_
_entity_poly.entity_id
_entity_poly.type
_entity_poly.pdbx_seq_one_letter_code
_entity_poly.pdbx_strand_id
1 'polypeptide(L)'
;MATVVPGPPALSGELALFHTTDPLLGNSPVLVFHGPATTIGATSSRIQVHVLTPAGLGSYSRLSVSPNSPFYSAVSNLPREEQGDEVCRGLAFGLKKYFSELPEAVRIAWCAQVKTPSPGALFGDDHIAILATRMARIENVDDVIENVSDAFCEQRLSWLDVDVVLPPGAIKDQPERSDSAGPGDLEDDELLKQKFGRYSDLIASFGDVAFLPTSRVKRAPSKANAIGRSLTFAKHQKEVARKELSELLNTEENYVSRLGELQGLSETVGADLKATHQQRLSEVFAPTIGQILEVNAKFLTALRNAVEATETAVEEDIDDSHDVEVAASHQTPEPASDLQGIAQVALCLCEWFPKFADCYKEYLSAHAQASQVLRAILRSGDSLASELQDVGEQKVISLLIEPVQRLPRYNLYIDGITKHLPAKHPALKLMLRARDIITEICAENEGSETAAVVERLRSRTVGWPADINITGRLVTGADYVELMPPYAVKGCDGPRGVLLLFTDGIIVLEKSGNSRTNARALLTELESGSLPTRSVESLPDTAGDLQFIRRLQLDAVQCTEGHDGHTLQLLTFFELAMGALASREPILDTCQIVRLEASYESRVSRFIEEVLKARVESRFSEAERESLRWELRATDPASDSLGLFGAVFDDSNDIHLNARLGQATVRIVIDTERHDNKPQAGQGCLRTVVNLSPGRDALWRLAIDSIDGTIGHEHIDTLDLVPAIRRKLATLVNNRLSIDKSAMTACLLSRNLEILRSLQMQVAPKDGDDIKFLLSPREQVYRPKSPKKLLSSFLSSVGPGDESRNLLRKDSRDLPALSAQSSFSYAPTMMPQKPPSRESRPSSRDQAVATSFSSPSSDYNTPQLKRLEDTLSAYILALQARKGNI
;
A
#
# COMPACT_ATOMS: atom_id res chain seq x y z
N MET A 1 10.36 -10.48 5.47
CA MET A 1 9.91 -9.15 5.95
C MET A 1 10.66 -8.84 7.25
N ALA A 2 10.76 -7.59 7.70
CA ALA A 2 11.38 -7.32 9.01
C ALA A 2 10.33 -7.12 10.11
N THR A 3 10.45 -7.83 11.23
CA THR A 3 9.74 -7.50 12.47
C THR A 3 10.19 -6.12 12.97
N VAL A 4 9.24 -5.20 13.16
CA VAL A 4 9.50 -3.84 13.65
C VAL A 4 8.89 -3.62 15.04
N VAL A 5 7.75 -4.23 15.35
CA VAL A 5 7.25 -4.34 16.72
C VAL A 5 7.04 -5.81 17.03
N PRO A 6 7.76 -6.40 18.00
CA PRO A 6 7.58 -7.80 18.36
C PRO A 6 6.20 -8.02 19.00
N GLY A 7 5.57 -9.15 18.68
CA GLY A 7 4.35 -9.57 19.37
C GLY A 7 4.59 -9.91 20.85
N PRO A 8 3.53 -10.09 21.65
CA PRO A 8 3.67 -10.53 23.03
C PRO A 8 4.36 -11.91 23.12
N PRO A 9 5.02 -12.22 24.25
CA PRO A 9 5.47 -13.57 24.55
C PRO A 9 4.26 -14.53 24.54
N ALA A 10 4.50 -15.79 24.19
CA ALA A 10 3.46 -16.82 24.23
C ALA A 10 2.91 -16.98 25.67
N LEU A 11 1.71 -16.44 25.92
CA LEU A 11 0.96 -16.62 27.15
C LEU A 11 0.23 -17.97 27.07
N SER A 12 0.30 -18.77 28.14
CA SER A 12 -0.39 -20.05 28.25
C SER A 12 -1.69 -19.92 29.05
N GLY A 13 -2.73 -20.65 28.66
CA GLY A 13 -3.98 -20.79 29.45
C GLY A 13 -3.78 -21.42 30.83
N GLU A 14 -2.60 -22.02 31.10
CA GLU A 14 -2.20 -22.48 32.44
C GLU A 14 -1.90 -21.31 33.42
N LEU A 15 -1.81 -20.06 32.94
CA LEU A 15 -1.58 -18.87 33.76
C LEU A 15 -2.88 -18.40 34.44
N ALA A 16 -2.83 -18.09 35.73
CA ALA A 16 -3.92 -17.40 36.39
C ALA A 16 -3.89 -15.90 36.05
N LEU A 17 -4.97 -15.39 35.46
CA LEU A 17 -5.12 -13.96 35.17
C LEU A 17 -5.77 -13.20 36.34
N PHE A 18 -5.16 -12.09 36.69
CA PHE A 18 -5.63 -11.14 37.70
C PHE A 18 -5.82 -9.75 37.09
N HIS A 19 -6.87 -9.05 37.52
CA HIS A 19 -7.20 -7.70 37.03
C HIS A 19 -7.53 -6.75 38.18
N THR A 20 -7.11 -5.49 38.04
CA THR A 20 -7.60 -4.37 38.86
C THR A 20 -7.60 -3.06 38.06
N THR A 21 -8.24 -2.01 38.62
CA THR A 21 -8.18 -0.65 38.07
C THR A 21 -7.48 0.29 39.04
N ASP A 22 -6.49 1.02 38.51
CA ASP A 22 -5.69 1.99 39.25
C ASP A 22 -6.39 3.37 39.32
N PRO A 23 -6.87 3.82 40.49
CA PRO A 23 -7.60 5.07 40.64
C PRO A 23 -6.69 6.31 40.60
N LEU A 24 -5.38 6.16 40.82
CA LEU A 24 -4.40 7.25 40.71
C LEU A 24 -4.01 7.48 39.24
N LEU A 25 -4.03 6.41 38.44
CA LEU A 25 -3.88 6.43 36.98
C LEU A 25 -5.24 6.39 36.24
N GLY A 26 -6.26 7.05 36.80
CA GLY A 26 -7.49 7.39 36.04
C GLY A 26 -8.43 6.21 35.81
N ASN A 27 -8.41 5.23 36.71
CA ASN A 27 -9.01 3.91 36.56
C ASN A 27 -8.45 3.16 35.34
N SER A 28 -7.15 3.28 35.06
CA SER A 28 -6.49 2.45 34.05
C SER A 28 -6.52 0.97 34.46
N PRO A 29 -6.92 0.05 33.57
CA PRO A 29 -6.86 -1.38 33.82
C PRO A 29 -5.40 -1.84 33.94
N VAL A 30 -5.17 -2.77 34.86
CA VAL A 30 -3.90 -3.45 35.12
C VAL A 30 -4.20 -4.95 35.12
N LEU A 31 -3.59 -5.67 34.18
CA LEU A 31 -3.69 -7.12 34.03
C LEU A 31 -2.37 -7.77 34.44
N VAL A 32 -2.44 -8.86 35.21
CA VAL A 32 -1.27 -9.64 35.60
C VAL A 32 -1.55 -11.12 35.40
N PHE A 33 -0.79 -11.75 34.50
CA PHE A 33 -0.74 -13.20 34.37
C PHE A 33 0.29 -13.75 35.34
N HIS A 34 -0.08 -14.71 36.17
CA HIS A 34 0.78 -15.32 37.20
C HIS A 34 0.70 -16.84 37.13
N GLY A 35 1.85 -17.51 37.20
CA GLY A 35 1.91 -18.98 37.27
C GLY A 35 3.28 -19.53 37.67
N PRO A 36 3.44 -20.85 37.77
CA PRO A 36 4.75 -21.48 37.95
C PRO A 36 5.60 -21.27 36.69
N ALA A 37 6.91 -21.02 36.84
CA ALA A 37 7.80 -20.84 35.70
C ALA A 37 8.02 -22.16 34.93
N THR A 38 7.88 -22.13 33.61
CA THR A 38 8.14 -23.28 32.73
C THR A 38 9.62 -23.66 32.79
N THR A 39 9.92 -24.81 33.41
CA THR A 39 11.31 -25.28 33.57
C THR A 39 11.41 -26.78 33.30
N ILE A 40 12.50 -27.21 32.67
CA ILE A 40 12.79 -28.60 32.29
C ILE A 40 13.28 -29.40 33.53
N GLY A 41 12.56 -29.29 34.65
CA GLY A 41 12.92 -29.92 35.93
C GLY A 41 11.94 -29.59 37.06
N ALA A 42 11.47 -30.62 37.76
CA ALA A 42 10.28 -30.58 38.62
C ALA A 42 10.45 -29.94 40.02
N THR A 43 11.40 -29.02 40.22
CA THR A 43 11.80 -28.54 41.58
C THR A 43 12.04 -27.02 41.68
N SER A 44 11.61 -26.23 40.70
CA SER A 44 11.84 -24.78 40.66
C SER A 44 10.73 -23.97 41.37
N SER A 45 11.01 -23.42 42.55
CA SER A 45 10.13 -22.45 43.27
C SER A 45 10.07 -21.06 42.62
N ARG A 46 10.28 -20.97 41.31
CA ARG A 46 10.28 -19.72 40.53
C ARG A 46 8.92 -19.55 39.86
N ILE A 47 8.43 -18.33 39.86
CA ILE A 47 7.17 -17.95 39.22
C ILE A 47 7.44 -17.30 37.87
N GLN A 48 6.44 -17.29 37.01
CA GLN A 48 6.38 -16.41 35.85
C GLN A 48 5.28 -15.36 36.07
N VAL A 49 5.59 -14.11 35.72
CA VAL A 49 4.68 -12.97 35.87
C VAL A 49 4.74 -12.10 34.63
N HIS A 50 3.59 -11.79 34.04
CA HIS A 50 3.47 -10.89 32.90
C HIS A 50 2.49 -9.77 33.25
N VAL A 51 2.98 -8.52 33.29
CA VAL A 51 2.21 -7.33 33.70
C VAL A 51 1.88 -6.51 32.47
N LEU A 52 0.59 -6.35 32.18
CA LEU A 52 0.08 -5.58 31.05
C LEU A 52 -0.70 -4.36 31.55
N THR A 53 -0.26 -3.17 31.15
CA THR A 53 -0.92 -1.89 31.44
C THR A 53 -0.87 -0.99 30.19
N PRO A 54 -1.51 0.19 30.16
CA PRO A 54 -1.39 1.13 29.05
C PRO A 54 0.06 1.45 28.65
N ALA A 55 0.99 1.45 29.61
CA ALA A 55 2.42 1.67 29.37
C ALA A 55 3.15 0.50 28.68
N GLY A 56 2.46 -0.58 28.34
CA GLY A 56 3.00 -1.74 27.62
C GLY A 56 3.08 -3.00 28.48
N LEU A 57 3.76 -4.02 27.96
CA LEU A 57 3.83 -5.36 28.54
C LEU A 57 5.22 -5.65 29.13
N GLY A 58 5.29 -5.89 30.44
CA GLY A 58 6.48 -6.42 31.11
C GLY A 58 6.38 -7.93 31.26
N SER A 59 7.34 -8.67 30.72
CA SER A 59 7.32 -10.14 30.72
C SER A 59 8.46 -10.73 31.53
N TYR A 60 8.12 -11.54 32.55
CA TYR A 60 9.09 -12.17 33.45
C TYR A 60 8.86 -13.69 33.54
N SER A 61 9.31 -14.44 32.54
CA SER A 61 9.17 -15.90 32.46
C SER A 61 9.87 -16.70 33.57
N ARG A 62 10.81 -16.08 34.31
CA ARG A 62 11.57 -16.79 35.36
C ARG A 62 11.99 -15.86 36.51
N LEU A 63 11.06 -15.58 37.41
CA LEU A 63 11.21 -14.68 38.54
C LEU A 63 11.40 -15.45 39.86
N SER A 64 12.36 -15.04 40.68
CA SER A 64 12.58 -15.57 42.02
C SER A 64 12.23 -14.53 43.08
N VAL A 65 11.11 -14.71 43.75
CA VAL A 65 10.69 -13.85 44.87
C VAL A 65 11.61 -14.13 46.05
N SER A 66 12.42 -13.14 46.44
CA SER A 66 13.38 -13.26 47.54
C SER A 66 13.31 -12.02 48.45
N PRO A 67 13.29 -12.18 49.79
CA PRO A 67 13.36 -11.07 50.75
C PRO A 67 14.58 -10.16 50.58
N ASN A 68 15.67 -10.67 49.99
CA ASN A 68 16.91 -9.93 49.76
C ASN A 68 16.87 -9.07 48.48
N SER A 69 15.81 -9.15 47.69
CA SER A 69 15.65 -8.37 46.46
C SER A 69 15.09 -6.99 46.75
N PRO A 70 15.54 -5.92 46.07
CA PRO A 70 15.01 -4.56 46.25
C PRO A 70 13.51 -4.45 45.92
N PHE A 71 12.93 -5.41 45.19
CA PHE A 71 11.50 -5.42 44.85
C PHE A 71 10.61 -5.99 45.96
N TYR A 72 11.19 -6.56 47.03
CA TYR A 72 10.44 -7.13 48.17
C TYR A 72 9.90 -6.07 49.14
N SER A 73 10.27 -4.79 48.98
CA SER A 73 9.71 -3.70 49.80
C SER A 73 8.20 -3.56 49.60
N ALA A 74 7.70 -3.69 48.36
CA ALA A 74 6.27 -3.70 48.06
C ALA A 74 5.53 -4.89 48.71
N VAL A 75 6.17 -6.06 48.82
CA VAL A 75 5.63 -7.23 49.54
C VAL A 75 5.53 -6.95 51.04
N SER A 76 6.50 -6.21 51.60
CA SER A 76 6.55 -5.85 53.02
C SER A 76 5.44 -4.87 53.42
N ASN A 77 4.88 -4.13 52.46
CA ASN A 77 3.80 -3.16 52.66
C ASN A 77 2.40 -3.75 52.41
N LEU A 78 2.28 -5.02 52.01
CA LEU A 78 1.00 -5.73 51.95
C LEU A 78 0.37 -5.90 53.35
N PRO A 79 -0.96 -6.06 53.46
CA PRO A 79 -1.61 -6.53 54.68
C PRO A 79 -0.99 -7.84 55.19
N ARG A 80 -0.86 -8.02 56.52
CA ARG A 80 -0.18 -9.19 57.12
C ARG A 80 -0.78 -10.54 56.70
N GLU A 81 -2.07 -10.57 56.40
CA GLU A 81 -2.78 -11.76 55.91
C GLU A 81 -2.33 -12.12 54.48
N GLU A 82 -2.18 -11.13 53.62
CA GLU A 82 -1.75 -11.27 52.22
C GLU A 82 -0.23 -11.48 52.05
N GLN A 83 0.58 -11.07 53.03
CA GLN A 83 2.01 -11.44 53.08
C GLN A 83 2.21 -12.96 53.19
N GLY A 84 1.23 -13.69 53.73
CA GLY A 84 1.24 -15.14 53.80
C GLY A 84 1.00 -15.83 52.44
N ASP A 85 0.21 -15.23 51.56
CA ASP A 85 -0.18 -15.79 50.27
C ASP A 85 0.92 -15.63 49.21
N GLU A 86 1.33 -16.76 48.63
CA GLU A 86 2.36 -16.81 47.59
C GLU A 86 1.95 -16.02 46.33
N VAL A 87 0.65 -15.98 46.02
CA VAL A 87 0.11 -15.26 44.86
C VAL A 87 0.19 -13.75 45.09
N CYS A 88 -0.35 -13.24 46.21
CA CYS A 88 -0.25 -11.81 46.56
C CYS A 88 1.21 -11.33 46.63
N ARG A 89 2.13 -12.14 47.20
CA ARG A 89 3.58 -11.86 47.16
C ARG A 89 4.11 -11.78 45.72
N GLY A 90 3.76 -12.74 44.86
CA GLY A 90 4.18 -12.79 43.47
C GLY A 90 3.68 -11.60 42.64
N LEU A 91 2.40 -11.23 42.82
CA LEU A 91 1.78 -10.06 42.18
C LEU A 91 2.47 -8.76 42.59
N ALA A 92 2.61 -8.49 43.90
CA ALA A 92 3.24 -7.27 44.39
C ALA A 92 4.72 -7.15 43.95
N PHE A 93 5.47 -8.26 43.98
CA PHE A 93 6.86 -8.30 43.53
C PHE A 93 7.00 -8.05 42.02
N GLY A 94 6.14 -8.68 41.20
CA GLY A 94 6.12 -8.50 39.75
C GLY A 94 5.72 -7.09 39.32
N LEU A 95 4.69 -6.52 39.95
CA LEU A 95 4.27 -5.13 39.76
C LEU A 95 5.39 -4.15 40.14
N LYS A 96 6.07 -4.37 41.27
CA LYS A 96 7.18 -3.51 41.70
C LYS A 96 8.33 -3.52 40.71
N LYS A 97 8.68 -4.70 40.19
CA LYS A 97 9.67 -4.82 39.13
C LYS A 97 9.24 -4.05 37.88
N TYR A 98 8.02 -4.29 37.38
CA TYR A 98 7.46 -3.61 36.21
C TYR A 98 7.52 -2.08 36.32
N PHE A 99 6.93 -1.50 37.36
CA PHE A 99 6.91 -0.04 37.52
C PHE A 99 8.29 0.58 37.76
N SER A 100 9.28 -0.21 38.20
CA SER A 100 10.67 0.23 38.32
C SER A 100 11.46 0.20 37.00
N GLU A 101 11.06 -0.65 36.05
CA GLU A 101 11.69 -0.77 34.73
C GLU A 101 11.05 0.18 33.69
N LEU A 102 9.87 0.75 33.95
CA LEU A 102 9.22 1.72 33.07
C LEU A 102 10.07 3.01 32.87
N PRO A 103 10.32 3.44 31.62
CA PRO A 103 11.02 4.69 31.34
C PRO A 103 10.34 5.90 31.98
N GLU A 104 11.16 6.87 32.41
CA GLU A 104 10.67 8.08 33.06
C GLU A 104 9.77 8.92 32.13
N ALA A 105 10.10 9.00 30.85
CA ALA A 105 9.28 9.67 29.83
C ALA A 105 7.85 9.09 29.75
N VAL A 106 7.73 7.75 29.79
CA VAL A 106 6.43 7.05 29.76
C VAL A 106 5.64 7.31 31.04
N ARG A 107 6.29 7.28 32.21
CA ARG A 107 5.66 7.59 33.50
C ARG A 107 5.16 9.04 33.56
N ILE A 108 5.94 10.01 33.09
CA ILE A 108 5.56 11.43 33.02
C ILE A 108 4.38 11.62 32.05
N ALA A 109 4.47 11.06 30.84
CA ALA A 109 3.41 11.18 29.82
C ALA A 109 2.07 10.58 30.31
N TRP A 110 2.12 9.41 30.95
CA TRP A 110 0.93 8.75 31.50
C TRP A 110 0.26 9.59 32.60
N CYS A 111 1.04 10.10 33.56
CA CYS A 111 0.51 11.00 34.60
C CYS A 111 -0.05 12.32 34.03
N ALA A 112 0.58 12.87 32.97
CA ALA A 112 0.14 14.09 32.30
C ALA A 112 -1.19 13.88 31.55
N GLN A 113 -1.30 12.78 30.79
CA GLN A 113 -2.52 12.41 30.05
C GLN A 113 -3.73 12.20 30.98
N VAL A 114 -3.49 11.58 32.14
CA VAL A 114 -4.52 11.27 33.14
C VAL A 114 -4.83 12.45 34.07
N LYS A 115 -3.99 13.49 34.10
CA LYS A 115 -4.10 14.66 35.00
C LYS A 115 -4.08 14.28 36.49
N THR A 116 -3.15 13.39 36.85
CA THR A 116 -3.04 12.83 38.21
C THR A 116 -2.72 13.91 39.27
N PRO A 117 -3.45 13.97 40.41
CA PRO A 117 -3.39 15.10 41.34
C PRO A 117 -2.15 15.20 42.25
N SER A 118 -1.28 14.18 42.31
CA SER A 118 -0.04 14.23 43.12
C SER A 118 0.99 13.17 42.69
N PRO A 119 2.12 13.51 42.03
CA PRO A 119 3.06 12.51 41.50
C PRO A 119 3.88 11.77 42.57
N GLY A 120 4.10 12.37 43.75
CA GLY A 120 5.03 11.86 44.77
C GLY A 120 4.65 10.55 45.46
N ALA A 121 3.47 9.99 45.21
CA ALA A 121 3.01 8.72 45.77
C ALA A 121 2.76 7.62 44.71
N LEU A 122 2.89 7.93 43.42
CA LEU A 122 2.73 6.93 42.36
C LEU A 122 4.00 6.10 42.18
N PHE A 123 3.82 4.86 41.73
CA PHE A 123 4.91 3.88 41.49
C PHE A 123 5.74 3.51 42.75
N GLY A 124 5.37 4.04 43.92
CA GLY A 124 5.92 3.70 45.22
C GLY A 124 5.35 2.39 45.81
N ASP A 125 5.96 1.92 46.89
CA ASP A 125 5.68 0.59 47.44
C ASP A 125 4.25 0.45 47.98
N ASP A 126 3.74 1.48 48.66
CA ASP A 126 2.36 1.54 49.15
C ASP A 126 1.34 1.46 48.01
N HIS A 127 1.62 2.14 46.91
CA HIS A 127 0.75 2.12 45.73
C HIS A 127 0.64 0.71 45.15
N ILE A 128 1.78 0.04 45.01
CA ILE A 128 1.86 -1.31 44.44
C ILE A 128 1.20 -2.34 45.36
N ALA A 129 1.41 -2.23 46.68
CA ALA A 129 0.73 -3.07 47.66
C ALA A 129 -0.80 -2.93 47.55
N ILE A 130 -1.31 -1.69 47.49
CA ILE A 130 -2.75 -1.42 47.31
C ILE A 130 -3.29 -1.98 45.99
N LEU A 131 -2.52 -1.94 44.89
CA LEU A 131 -2.93 -2.53 43.62
C LEU A 131 -3.01 -4.07 43.71
N ALA A 132 -2.01 -4.72 44.29
CA ALA A 132 -1.99 -6.18 44.46
C ALA A 132 -3.15 -6.68 45.34
N THR A 133 -3.41 -6.04 46.48
CA THR A 133 -4.57 -6.30 47.35
C THR A 133 -5.92 -6.15 46.62
N ARG A 134 -6.01 -5.27 45.62
CA ARG A 134 -7.24 -4.98 44.87
C ARG A 134 -7.41 -5.82 43.60
N MET A 135 -6.54 -6.80 43.36
CA MET A 135 -6.66 -7.70 42.21
C MET A 135 -7.75 -8.75 42.42
N ALA A 136 -8.54 -8.97 41.37
CA ALA A 136 -9.54 -10.02 41.28
C ALA A 136 -9.14 -11.02 40.19
N ARG A 137 -9.40 -12.32 40.42
CA ARG A 137 -9.12 -13.37 39.46
C ARG A 137 -10.18 -13.37 38.34
N ILE A 138 -9.73 -13.56 37.11
CA ILE A 138 -10.56 -13.71 35.91
C ILE A 138 -10.74 -15.19 35.58
N GLU A 139 -11.92 -15.57 35.08
CA GLU A 139 -12.24 -16.93 34.65
C GLU A 139 -11.98 -17.16 33.16
N ASN A 140 -12.31 -16.20 32.30
CA ASN A 140 -12.17 -16.32 30.84
C ASN A 140 -10.74 -16.01 30.35
N VAL A 141 -9.76 -16.75 30.88
CA VAL A 141 -8.33 -16.54 30.60
C VAL A 141 -8.00 -16.69 29.12
N ASP A 142 -8.47 -17.77 28.48
CA ASP A 142 -8.13 -18.09 27.08
C ASP A 142 -8.65 -17.01 26.12
N ASP A 143 -9.91 -16.58 26.25
CA ASP A 143 -10.49 -15.48 25.47
C ASP A 143 -9.67 -14.19 25.60
N VAL A 144 -9.22 -13.86 26.82
CA VAL A 144 -8.41 -12.65 27.05
C VAL A 144 -7.01 -12.81 26.47
N ILE A 145 -6.40 -14.01 26.51
CA ILE A 145 -5.13 -14.29 25.84
C ILE A 145 -5.25 -14.15 24.33
N GLU A 146 -6.32 -14.68 23.70
CA GLU A 146 -6.56 -14.54 22.26
C GLU A 146 -6.69 -13.07 21.87
N ASN A 147 -7.57 -12.31 22.55
CA ASN A 147 -7.77 -10.88 22.29
C ASN A 147 -6.50 -10.04 22.53
N VAL A 148 -5.69 -10.35 23.54
CA VAL A 148 -4.41 -9.65 23.79
C VAL A 148 -3.35 -10.02 22.75
N SER A 149 -3.31 -11.27 22.31
CA SER A 149 -2.37 -11.74 21.28
C SER A 149 -2.68 -11.11 19.92
N ASP A 150 -3.96 -10.95 19.60
CA ASP A 150 -4.42 -10.23 18.40
C ASP A 150 -4.14 -8.71 18.51
N ALA A 151 -4.54 -8.06 19.61
CA ALA A 151 -4.43 -6.61 19.76
C ALA A 151 -2.98 -6.07 19.72
N PHE A 152 -2.05 -6.87 20.22
CA PHE A 152 -0.61 -6.59 20.27
C PHE A 152 0.18 -7.45 19.27
N CYS A 153 -0.47 -7.97 18.22
CA CYS A 153 0.18 -8.83 17.23
C CYS A 153 1.45 -8.20 16.61
N GLU A 154 2.35 -9.06 16.17
CA GLU A 154 3.62 -8.65 15.56
C GLU A 154 3.38 -7.68 14.39
N GLN A 155 4.05 -6.53 14.41
CA GLN A 155 4.04 -5.57 13.30
C GLN A 155 5.32 -5.73 12.49
N ARG A 156 5.16 -5.96 11.19
CA ARG A 156 6.23 -6.10 10.22
C ARG A 156 6.30 -4.88 9.29
N LEU A 157 7.46 -4.70 8.67
CA LEU A 157 7.68 -3.76 7.59
C LEU A 157 8.22 -4.52 6.38
N SER A 158 7.45 -4.48 5.29
CA SER A 158 7.78 -5.13 4.03
C SER A 158 8.80 -4.33 3.22
N TRP A 159 8.62 -3.01 3.13
CA TRP A 159 9.45 -2.13 2.31
C TRP A 159 9.83 -0.83 3.03
N LEU A 160 11.02 -0.29 2.73
CA LEU A 160 11.53 1.00 3.18
C LEU A 160 12.09 1.80 1.98
N ASP A 161 11.70 3.07 1.88
CA ASP A 161 12.17 4.03 0.88
C ASP A 161 13.51 4.65 1.29
N VAL A 162 14.48 4.64 0.37
CA VAL A 162 15.89 4.98 0.60
C VAL A 162 16.46 5.77 -0.59
N ASP A 163 17.13 6.89 -0.33
CA ASP A 163 17.95 7.57 -1.34
C ASP A 163 19.37 6.94 -1.34
N VAL A 164 19.90 6.53 -2.50
CA VAL A 164 21.27 6.02 -2.68
C VAL A 164 22.07 7.00 -3.53
N VAL A 165 22.93 7.79 -2.88
CA VAL A 165 23.67 8.89 -3.49
C VAL A 165 25.09 8.47 -3.84
N LEU A 166 25.39 8.47 -5.14
CA LEU A 166 26.73 8.29 -5.69
C LEU A 166 27.46 9.64 -5.81
N PRO A 167 28.80 9.68 -5.72
CA PRO A 167 29.56 10.91 -5.96
C PRO A 167 29.28 11.55 -7.32
N PRO A 168 29.35 12.88 -7.46
CA PRO A 168 29.04 13.56 -8.71
C PRO A 168 29.90 13.05 -9.88
N GLY A 169 29.28 12.72 -11.00
CA GLY A 169 29.95 12.16 -12.18
C GLY A 169 30.36 10.69 -12.06
N ALA A 170 29.86 9.98 -11.03
CA ALA A 170 30.03 8.54 -10.90
C ALA A 170 29.21 7.76 -11.92
N ILE A 171 28.03 8.27 -12.28
CA ILE A 171 27.14 7.64 -13.27
C ILE A 171 27.54 8.20 -14.63
N LYS A 172 27.93 7.31 -15.54
CA LYS A 172 28.24 7.71 -16.91
C LYS A 172 26.96 7.72 -17.73
N ASP A 173 26.68 8.85 -18.36
CA ASP A 173 25.81 8.86 -19.53
C ASP A 173 26.39 7.85 -20.53
N GLN A 174 25.54 6.98 -21.10
CA GLN A 174 26.00 6.10 -22.18
C GLN A 174 26.58 7.00 -23.28
N PRO A 175 27.84 6.78 -23.69
CA PRO A 175 28.41 7.64 -24.71
C PRO A 175 27.65 7.42 -26.02
N GLU A 176 27.26 8.51 -26.69
CA GLU A 176 26.95 8.47 -28.11
C GLU A 176 28.19 7.93 -28.84
N ARG A 177 28.22 6.62 -29.12
CA ARG A 177 29.39 5.96 -29.68
C ARG A 177 29.02 4.97 -30.78
N SER A 178 29.21 5.47 -32.00
CA SER A 178 29.71 4.75 -33.17
C SER A 178 28.85 3.59 -33.68
N ASP A 179 28.57 3.61 -34.98
CA ASP A 179 27.76 2.64 -35.73
C ASP A 179 28.36 1.21 -35.83
N SER A 180 29.21 0.82 -34.88
CA SER A 180 30.06 -0.37 -34.90
C SER A 180 29.85 -1.35 -33.73
N ALA A 181 29.01 -1.04 -32.75
CA ALA A 181 28.66 -1.96 -31.66
C ALA A 181 27.15 -1.93 -31.36
N GLY A 182 26.46 -3.07 -31.58
CA GLY A 182 25.02 -3.19 -31.35
C GLY A 182 24.68 -3.26 -29.84
N PRO A 183 23.68 -2.50 -29.35
CA PRO A 183 23.33 -2.45 -27.92
C PRO A 183 22.45 -3.64 -27.48
N GLY A 184 22.74 -4.86 -27.97
CA GLY A 184 21.91 -6.05 -27.75
C GLY A 184 22.65 -7.30 -27.25
N ASP A 185 23.99 -7.27 -27.18
CA ASP A 185 24.84 -8.44 -26.86
C ASP A 185 25.66 -8.27 -25.56
N LEU A 186 25.35 -7.28 -24.70
CA LEU A 186 25.99 -7.11 -23.39
C LEU A 186 25.09 -7.74 -22.31
N GLU A 187 25.66 -8.59 -21.45
CA GLU A 187 24.95 -9.11 -20.28
C GLU A 187 24.54 -7.94 -19.34
N ASP A 188 23.45 -8.09 -18.58
CA ASP A 188 22.96 -7.03 -17.68
C ASP A 188 24.07 -6.52 -16.73
N ASP A 189 24.94 -7.42 -16.28
CA ASP A 189 26.13 -7.13 -15.47
C ASP A 189 27.18 -6.27 -16.21
N GLU A 190 27.36 -6.45 -17.52
CA GLU A 190 28.29 -5.64 -18.31
C GLU A 190 27.75 -4.23 -18.56
N LEU A 191 26.43 -4.09 -18.81
CA LEU A 191 25.77 -2.79 -18.88
C LEU A 191 25.89 -2.04 -17.54
N LEU A 192 25.68 -2.74 -16.42
CA LEU A 192 25.80 -2.21 -15.07
C LEU A 192 27.25 -1.76 -14.76
N LYS A 193 28.25 -2.56 -15.17
CA LYS A 193 29.69 -2.21 -15.10
C LYS A 193 30.05 -1.00 -15.98
N GLN A 194 29.46 -0.86 -17.17
CA GLN A 194 29.70 0.31 -18.02
C GLN A 194 29.11 1.59 -17.42
N LYS A 195 27.89 1.52 -16.86
CA LYS A 195 27.15 2.65 -16.27
C LYS A 195 27.73 3.13 -14.93
N PHE A 196 27.96 2.21 -13.99
CA PHE A 196 28.37 2.52 -12.60
C PHE A 196 29.85 2.28 -12.31
N GLY A 197 30.60 1.68 -13.24
CA GLY A 197 32.04 1.46 -13.11
C GLY A 197 32.39 0.68 -11.84
N ARG A 198 33.25 1.26 -10.99
CA ARG A 198 33.73 0.64 -9.74
C ARG A 198 32.67 0.40 -8.66
N TYR A 199 31.45 0.92 -8.83
CA TYR A 199 30.35 0.72 -7.90
C TYR A 199 29.35 -0.34 -8.40
N SER A 200 29.62 -1.02 -9.52
CA SER A 200 28.69 -1.99 -10.13
C SER A 200 28.20 -3.02 -9.13
N ASP A 201 29.13 -3.65 -8.43
CA ASP A 201 28.85 -4.81 -7.58
C ASP A 201 28.06 -4.39 -6.32
N LEU A 202 28.29 -3.15 -5.86
CA LEU A 202 27.48 -2.52 -4.82
C LEU A 202 26.07 -2.21 -5.30
N ILE A 203 25.90 -1.61 -6.48
CA ILE A 203 24.58 -1.25 -7.03
C ILE A 203 23.77 -2.51 -7.39
N ALA A 204 24.41 -3.57 -7.88
CA ALA A 204 23.79 -4.88 -8.09
C ALA A 204 23.24 -5.47 -6.77
N SER A 205 23.96 -5.31 -5.64
CA SER A 205 23.51 -5.81 -4.33
C SER A 205 22.23 -5.14 -3.79
N PHE A 206 21.84 -3.97 -4.33
CA PHE A 206 20.55 -3.32 -4.04
C PHE A 206 19.36 -3.94 -4.78
N GLY A 207 19.58 -4.97 -5.62
CA GLY A 207 18.53 -5.74 -6.27
C GLY A 207 18.20 -5.30 -7.69
N ASP A 208 17.07 -5.78 -8.19
CA ASP A 208 16.63 -5.62 -9.57
C ASP A 208 16.14 -4.21 -9.85
N VAL A 209 16.20 -3.79 -11.12
CA VAL A 209 15.65 -2.50 -11.57
C VAL A 209 14.12 -2.55 -11.48
N ALA A 210 13.56 -1.65 -10.68
CA ALA A 210 12.12 -1.54 -10.47
C ALA A 210 11.51 -0.48 -11.38
N PHE A 211 10.41 -0.80 -12.03
CA PHE A 211 9.71 0.14 -12.90
C PHE A 211 8.84 1.12 -12.09
N LEU A 212 8.96 2.42 -12.42
CA LEU A 212 8.09 3.48 -11.92
C LEU A 212 7.36 4.13 -13.11
N PRO A 213 6.02 4.19 -13.13
CA PRO A 213 5.30 4.72 -14.30
C PRO A 213 5.56 6.22 -14.48
N THR A 214 5.95 6.63 -15.68
CA THR A 214 6.01 8.04 -16.11
C THR A 214 4.67 8.47 -16.71
N SER A 215 4.54 9.73 -17.16
CA SER A 215 3.45 10.15 -18.05
C SER A 215 3.52 9.37 -19.37
N ARG A 216 4.71 9.25 -19.96
CA ARG A 216 4.96 8.49 -21.19
C ARG A 216 4.61 7.00 -21.10
N VAL A 217 4.74 6.37 -19.92
CA VAL A 217 4.56 4.92 -19.78
C VAL A 217 3.75 4.55 -18.53
N LYS A 218 2.43 4.44 -18.67
CA LYS A 218 1.47 4.04 -17.61
C LYS A 218 1.56 2.57 -17.16
N ARG A 219 2.09 1.67 -17.98
CA ARG A 219 2.22 0.24 -17.68
C ARG A 219 3.67 -0.18 -17.78
N ALA A 220 4.19 -0.89 -16.77
CA ALA A 220 5.51 -1.51 -16.87
C ALA A 220 5.61 -2.27 -18.20
N PRO A 221 6.61 -1.97 -19.06
CA PRO A 221 6.77 -2.68 -20.31
C PRO A 221 6.88 -4.16 -19.97
N SER A 222 5.95 -4.97 -20.49
CA SER A 222 5.84 -6.38 -20.15
C SER A 222 7.18 -7.05 -20.44
N LYS A 223 7.90 -7.42 -19.36
CA LYS A 223 9.34 -7.77 -19.32
C LYS A 223 9.95 -7.89 -20.72
N ALA A 224 10.79 -6.93 -21.11
CA ALA A 224 11.50 -6.90 -22.39
C ALA A 224 12.46 -8.09 -22.53
N ASN A 225 11.90 -9.27 -22.77
CA ASN A 225 12.56 -10.57 -22.78
C ASN A 225 11.71 -11.65 -23.50
N ALA A 226 10.78 -11.19 -24.36
CA ALA A 226 10.15 -11.96 -25.43
C ALA A 226 10.42 -11.36 -26.82
N ILE A 227 11.35 -10.38 -26.92
CA ILE A 227 12.03 -10.05 -28.18
C ILE A 227 12.78 -11.31 -28.61
N GLY A 228 12.72 -11.63 -29.90
CA GLY A 228 13.08 -12.96 -30.42
C GLY A 228 14.48 -13.42 -29.99
N ARG A 229 14.54 -14.51 -29.19
CA ARG A 229 15.79 -15.23 -28.85
C ARG A 229 16.43 -15.94 -30.06
N SER A 230 15.95 -15.67 -31.27
CA SER A 230 16.43 -16.25 -32.51
C SER A 230 17.53 -15.36 -33.09
N LEU A 231 18.74 -15.92 -33.24
CA LEU A 231 19.85 -15.25 -33.92
C LEU A 231 19.68 -15.24 -35.46
N THR A 232 18.79 -16.09 -35.98
CA THR A 232 18.49 -16.25 -37.41
C THR A 232 17.02 -15.88 -37.69
N PHE A 233 16.76 -15.32 -38.87
CA PHE A 233 15.41 -14.96 -39.33
C PHE A 233 14.81 -16.14 -40.10
N ALA A 234 14.09 -17.02 -39.42
CA ALA A 234 13.56 -18.25 -40.01
C ALA A 234 12.46 -17.95 -41.06
N LYS A 235 12.27 -18.83 -42.06
CA LYS A 235 11.25 -18.67 -43.11
C LYS A 235 9.84 -18.39 -42.53
N HIS A 236 9.44 -19.15 -41.51
CA HIS A 236 8.17 -18.93 -40.83
C HIS A 236 8.07 -17.56 -40.12
N GLN A 237 9.18 -17.00 -39.60
CA GLN A 237 9.18 -15.67 -38.98
C GLN A 237 9.06 -14.57 -40.04
N LYS A 238 9.73 -14.73 -41.20
CA LYS A 238 9.60 -13.86 -42.37
C LYS A 238 8.15 -13.81 -42.89
N GLU A 239 7.54 -14.97 -43.09
CA GLU A 239 6.14 -15.11 -43.54
C GLU A 239 5.15 -14.42 -42.57
N VAL A 240 5.31 -14.65 -41.26
CA VAL A 240 4.42 -14.03 -40.25
C VAL A 240 4.64 -12.51 -40.17
N ALA A 241 5.89 -12.03 -40.17
CA ALA A 241 6.17 -10.59 -40.15
C ALA A 241 5.60 -9.87 -41.38
N ARG A 242 5.71 -10.47 -42.58
CA ARG A 242 5.09 -9.92 -43.80
C ARG A 242 3.56 -9.93 -43.72
N LYS A 243 2.95 -10.99 -43.17
CA LYS A 243 1.50 -11.05 -42.96
C LYS A 243 0.98 -9.94 -42.04
N GLU A 244 1.66 -9.66 -40.93
CA GLU A 244 1.32 -8.56 -40.02
C GLU A 244 1.46 -7.18 -40.70
N LEU A 245 2.46 -6.99 -41.57
CA LEU A 245 2.59 -5.78 -42.40
C LEU A 245 1.44 -5.63 -43.41
N SER A 246 1.03 -6.72 -44.07
CA SER A 246 -0.15 -6.71 -44.94
C SER A 246 -1.45 -6.46 -44.17
N GLU A 247 -1.57 -6.93 -42.92
CA GLU A 247 -2.71 -6.60 -42.05
C GLU A 247 -2.72 -5.12 -41.65
N LEU A 248 -1.57 -4.54 -41.31
CA LEU A 248 -1.44 -3.10 -41.03
C LEU A 248 -1.91 -2.25 -42.23
N LEU A 249 -1.49 -2.61 -43.45
CA LEU A 249 -1.91 -1.95 -44.69
C LEU A 249 -3.42 -2.09 -44.92
N ASN A 250 -3.95 -3.32 -44.95
CA ASN A 250 -5.37 -3.60 -45.16
C ASN A 250 -6.27 -2.88 -44.14
N THR A 251 -5.83 -2.80 -42.88
CA THR A 251 -6.60 -2.10 -41.84
C THR A 251 -6.49 -0.58 -41.92
N GLU A 252 -5.41 -0.03 -42.52
CA GLU A 252 -5.32 1.41 -42.83
C GLU A 252 -6.22 1.78 -44.01
N GLU A 253 -6.31 0.96 -45.05
CA GLU A 253 -7.24 1.17 -46.18
C GLU A 253 -8.70 1.20 -45.71
N ASN A 254 -9.08 0.24 -44.87
CA ASN A 254 -10.41 0.20 -44.26
C ASN A 254 -10.66 1.40 -43.33
N TYR A 255 -9.65 1.86 -42.59
CA TYR A 255 -9.75 3.02 -41.70
C TYR A 255 -9.92 4.32 -42.49
N VAL A 256 -9.10 4.57 -43.52
CA VAL A 256 -9.22 5.73 -44.42
C VAL A 256 -10.57 5.74 -45.14
N SER A 257 -11.08 4.57 -45.57
CA SER A 257 -12.43 4.46 -46.14
C SER A 257 -13.53 4.87 -45.14
N ARG A 258 -13.45 4.42 -43.87
CA ARG A 258 -14.39 4.81 -42.80
C ARG A 258 -14.28 6.29 -42.42
N LEU A 259 -13.09 6.87 -42.45
CA LEU A 259 -12.90 8.32 -42.31
C LEU A 259 -13.55 9.10 -43.46
N GLY A 260 -13.44 8.58 -44.70
CA GLY A 260 -14.13 9.14 -45.86
C GLY A 260 -15.66 9.10 -45.72
N GLU A 261 -16.22 7.99 -45.23
CA GLU A 261 -17.64 7.92 -44.85
C GLU A 261 -17.99 8.96 -43.77
N LEU A 262 -17.16 9.11 -42.74
CA LEU A 262 -17.39 10.06 -41.64
C LEU A 262 -17.35 11.52 -42.11
N GLN A 263 -16.40 11.89 -42.98
CA GLN A 263 -16.35 13.23 -43.58
C GLN A 263 -17.55 13.46 -44.50
N GLY A 264 -17.88 12.50 -45.38
CA GLY A 264 -19.06 12.59 -46.25
C GLY A 264 -20.36 12.76 -45.47
N LEU A 265 -20.50 12.11 -44.31
CA LEU A 265 -21.61 12.33 -43.38
C LEU A 265 -21.59 13.74 -42.80
N SER A 266 -20.43 14.27 -42.39
CA SER A 266 -20.33 15.65 -41.86
C SER A 266 -20.64 16.73 -42.90
N GLU A 267 -20.40 16.46 -44.18
CA GLU A 267 -20.72 17.36 -45.31
C GLU A 267 -22.17 17.23 -45.79
N THR A 268 -22.79 16.05 -45.64
CA THR A 268 -24.17 15.79 -46.08
C THR A 268 -25.21 16.15 -45.03
N VAL A 269 -24.95 15.82 -43.75
CA VAL A 269 -25.91 16.04 -42.65
C VAL A 269 -25.92 17.52 -42.27
N GLY A 270 -27.08 18.17 -42.37
CA GLY A 270 -27.24 19.58 -42.02
C GLY A 270 -26.72 20.62 -43.02
N ALA A 271 -26.36 20.22 -44.25
CA ALA A 271 -26.03 21.16 -45.34
C ALA A 271 -27.19 22.13 -45.62
N ASP A 272 -28.43 21.64 -45.61
CA ASP A 272 -29.67 22.40 -45.85
C ASP A 272 -30.29 23.01 -44.56
N LEU A 273 -29.65 22.84 -43.40
CA LEU A 273 -30.21 23.26 -42.09
C LEU A 273 -29.71 24.64 -41.63
N LYS A 274 -30.44 25.22 -40.67
CA LYS A 274 -30.13 26.55 -40.10
C LYS A 274 -28.73 26.58 -39.47
N ALA A 275 -28.06 27.73 -39.52
CA ALA A 275 -26.73 27.95 -38.95
C ALA A 275 -26.58 27.51 -37.47
N THR A 276 -27.64 27.59 -36.66
CA THR A 276 -27.65 27.12 -35.26
C THR A 276 -27.53 25.59 -35.14
N HIS A 277 -27.99 24.83 -36.15
CA HIS A 277 -27.82 23.38 -36.22
C HIS A 277 -26.43 23.02 -36.75
N GLN A 278 -25.89 23.81 -37.69
CA GLN A 278 -24.52 23.67 -38.19
C GLN A 278 -23.48 23.91 -37.08
N GLN A 279 -23.71 24.89 -36.20
CA GLN A 279 -22.85 25.11 -35.03
C GLN A 279 -22.85 23.90 -34.08
N ARG A 280 -24.03 23.36 -33.74
CA ARG A 280 -24.14 22.13 -32.92
C ARG A 280 -23.57 20.89 -33.60
N LEU A 281 -23.61 20.81 -34.94
CA LEU A 281 -22.95 19.76 -35.72
C LEU A 281 -21.43 19.89 -35.64
N SER A 282 -20.87 21.10 -35.68
CA SER A 282 -19.41 21.31 -35.54
C SER A 282 -18.86 20.96 -34.14
N GLU A 283 -19.72 20.90 -33.12
CA GLU A 283 -19.39 20.37 -31.79
C GLU A 283 -19.39 18.83 -31.73
N VAL A 284 -20.03 18.15 -32.70
CA VAL A 284 -20.09 16.68 -32.80
C VAL A 284 -19.06 16.15 -33.80
N PHE A 285 -18.98 16.77 -34.97
CA PHE A 285 -18.00 16.51 -36.02
C PHE A 285 -16.93 17.59 -35.95
N ALA A 286 -15.87 17.32 -35.18
CA ALA A 286 -14.75 18.25 -35.06
C ALA A 286 -14.14 18.55 -36.45
N PRO A 287 -13.79 19.81 -36.75
CA PRO A 287 -13.25 20.20 -38.07
C PRO A 287 -11.91 19.51 -38.40
N THR A 288 -11.23 18.96 -37.40
CA THR A 288 -10.00 18.17 -37.54
C THR A 288 -10.20 16.81 -38.20
N ILE A 289 -11.43 16.29 -38.37
CA ILE A 289 -11.70 15.04 -39.10
C ILE A 289 -11.12 15.09 -40.52
N GLY A 290 -11.28 16.22 -41.23
CA GLY A 290 -10.74 16.38 -42.59
C GLY A 290 -9.20 16.41 -42.61
N GLN A 291 -8.57 16.99 -41.58
CA GLN A 291 -7.11 16.98 -41.43
C GLN A 291 -6.59 15.57 -41.11
N ILE A 292 -7.28 14.82 -40.26
CA ILE A 292 -6.98 13.40 -39.98
C ILE A 292 -7.11 12.58 -41.27
N LEU A 293 -8.20 12.73 -42.04
CA LEU A 293 -8.33 12.03 -43.33
C LEU A 293 -7.19 12.37 -44.29
N GLU A 294 -6.85 13.65 -44.45
CA GLU A 294 -5.76 14.07 -45.35
C GLU A 294 -4.41 13.47 -44.93
N VAL A 295 -4.09 13.49 -43.63
CA VAL A 295 -2.84 12.98 -43.08
C VAL A 295 -2.77 11.45 -43.18
N ASN A 296 -3.85 10.74 -42.84
CA ASN A 296 -3.92 9.27 -42.95
C ASN A 296 -3.96 8.78 -44.40
N ALA A 297 -4.61 9.49 -45.33
CA ALA A 297 -4.57 9.14 -46.75
C ALA A 297 -3.16 9.29 -47.36
N LYS A 298 -2.40 10.31 -46.94
CA LYS A 298 -0.99 10.46 -47.35
C LYS A 298 -0.10 9.40 -46.69
N PHE A 299 -0.32 9.10 -45.42
CA PHE A 299 0.38 8.01 -44.71
C PHE A 299 0.12 6.64 -45.37
N LEU A 300 -1.14 6.31 -45.66
CA LEU A 300 -1.52 5.10 -46.40
C LEU A 300 -0.79 5.01 -47.75
N THR A 301 -0.72 6.11 -48.49
CA THR A 301 0.02 6.16 -49.77
C THR A 301 1.51 5.88 -49.57
N ALA A 302 2.14 6.47 -48.55
CA ALA A 302 3.55 6.25 -48.24
C ALA A 302 3.82 4.81 -47.74
N LEU A 303 2.92 4.25 -46.92
CA LEU A 303 2.97 2.89 -46.42
C LEU A 303 2.81 1.87 -47.55
N ARG A 304 1.83 2.07 -48.44
CA ARG A 304 1.61 1.23 -49.63
C ARG A 304 2.86 1.23 -50.51
N ASN A 305 3.41 2.40 -50.84
CA ASN A 305 4.64 2.50 -51.63
C ASN A 305 5.83 1.75 -50.99
N ALA A 306 5.97 1.78 -49.66
CA ALA A 306 7.03 1.05 -48.95
C ALA A 306 6.81 -0.48 -48.96
N VAL A 307 5.55 -0.92 -48.91
CA VAL A 307 5.17 -2.35 -48.90
C VAL A 307 5.20 -2.97 -50.30
N GLU A 308 4.73 -2.27 -51.33
CA GLU A 308 4.72 -2.72 -52.74
C GLU A 308 6.13 -2.74 -53.32
N ALA A 309 6.97 -1.72 -53.05
CA ALA A 309 8.35 -1.66 -53.57
C ALA A 309 9.27 -2.77 -53.03
N THR A 310 8.81 -3.55 -52.05
CA THR A 310 9.55 -4.65 -51.42
C THR A 310 8.92 -6.02 -51.73
N GLU A 311 7.77 -6.07 -52.40
CA GLU A 311 6.99 -7.29 -52.59
C GLU A 311 7.73 -8.36 -53.42
N THR A 312 8.29 -7.98 -54.57
CA THR A 312 9.01 -8.92 -55.44
C THR A 312 10.31 -9.45 -54.80
N ALA A 313 11.01 -8.62 -54.02
CA ALA A 313 12.23 -9.04 -53.33
C ALA A 313 11.95 -9.92 -52.10
N VAL A 314 10.78 -9.76 -51.47
CA VAL A 314 10.30 -10.61 -50.37
C VAL A 314 9.91 -12.00 -50.87
N GLU A 315 9.24 -12.10 -52.03
CA GLU A 315 8.87 -13.39 -52.62
C GLU A 315 10.12 -14.21 -52.97
N GLU A 316 11.12 -13.60 -53.61
CA GLU A 316 12.41 -14.22 -53.92
C GLU A 316 13.17 -14.65 -52.64
N ASP A 317 13.27 -13.79 -51.62
CA ASP A 317 13.94 -14.10 -50.34
C ASP A 317 13.23 -15.19 -49.51
N ILE A 318 11.90 -15.27 -49.56
CA ILE A 318 11.12 -16.32 -48.88
C ILE A 318 11.31 -17.66 -49.60
N ASP A 319 11.34 -17.70 -50.93
CA ASP A 319 11.52 -18.94 -51.69
C ASP A 319 12.95 -19.48 -51.63
N ASP A 320 13.98 -18.62 -51.65
CA ASP A 320 15.39 -19.02 -51.47
C ASP A 320 15.72 -19.44 -50.01
N SER A 321 14.89 -19.08 -49.02
CA SER A 321 15.07 -19.44 -47.61
C SER A 321 14.77 -20.93 -47.34
N HIS A 322 15.76 -21.80 -47.52
CA HIS A 322 15.65 -23.23 -47.18
C HIS A 322 15.86 -23.52 -45.66
N ASP A 323 14.91 -24.22 -45.04
CA ASP A 323 14.98 -24.70 -43.66
C ASP A 323 15.95 -25.89 -43.50
N VAL A 324 17.27 -25.65 -43.57
CA VAL A 324 18.28 -26.67 -43.24
C VAL A 324 19.26 -26.15 -42.19
N GLU A 325 19.19 -26.76 -41.00
CA GLU A 325 20.20 -26.64 -39.95
C GLU A 325 21.52 -27.32 -40.37
N VAL A 326 22.28 -26.72 -41.28
CA VAL A 326 23.66 -27.16 -41.58
C VAL A 326 24.64 -26.35 -40.74
N ALA A 327 25.33 -27.05 -39.84
CA ALA A 327 26.36 -26.46 -39.00
C ALA A 327 27.52 -25.88 -39.83
N ALA A 328 27.95 -24.67 -39.43
CA ALA A 328 29.26 -24.08 -39.67
C ALA A 328 29.82 -24.13 -41.10
N SER A 329 29.61 -23.03 -41.84
CA SER A 329 30.68 -22.51 -42.71
C SER A 329 30.95 -21.04 -42.37
N HIS A 330 32.22 -20.72 -42.11
CA HIS A 330 32.64 -19.34 -41.85
C HIS A 330 32.73 -18.57 -43.16
N GLN A 331 31.65 -17.89 -43.53
CA GLN A 331 31.72 -16.70 -44.38
C GLN A 331 31.04 -15.57 -43.62
N THR A 332 31.76 -14.46 -43.45
CA THR A 332 31.22 -13.22 -42.89
C THR A 332 30.06 -12.76 -43.76
N PRO A 333 28.82 -12.67 -43.22
CA PRO A 333 27.77 -11.94 -43.89
C PRO A 333 28.15 -10.45 -43.84
N GLU A 334 28.18 -9.82 -45.01
CA GLU A 334 28.02 -8.36 -45.07
C GLU A 334 26.70 -7.96 -44.36
N PRO A 335 26.57 -6.73 -43.84
CA PRO A 335 25.38 -6.32 -43.10
C PRO A 335 24.14 -6.58 -43.96
N ALA A 336 23.30 -7.52 -43.51
CA ALA A 336 22.18 -8.02 -44.28
C ALA A 336 21.31 -6.85 -44.74
N SER A 337 21.28 -6.62 -46.06
CA SER A 337 20.34 -5.67 -46.65
C SER A 337 18.93 -6.11 -46.28
N ASP A 338 18.08 -5.17 -45.86
CA ASP A 338 16.72 -5.42 -45.41
C ASP A 338 15.82 -5.77 -46.62
N LEU A 339 16.03 -6.95 -47.18
CA LEU A 339 15.28 -7.51 -48.32
C LEU A 339 13.77 -7.64 -47.99
N GLN A 340 13.43 -7.66 -46.71
CA GLN A 340 12.07 -7.75 -46.21
C GLN A 340 11.35 -6.39 -46.13
N GLY A 341 12.07 -5.27 -46.33
CA GLY A 341 11.49 -3.93 -46.35
C GLY A 341 11.09 -3.37 -44.99
N ILE A 342 11.40 -4.05 -43.89
CA ILE A 342 10.79 -3.75 -42.58
C ILE A 342 11.35 -2.43 -42.03
N ALA A 343 12.61 -2.10 -42.28
CA ALA A 343 13.18 -0.79 -41.93
C ALA A 343 12.60 0.34 -42.79
N GLN A 344 12.27 0.10 -44.06
CA GLN A 344 11.60 1.09 -44.92
C GLN A 344 10.24 1.49 -44.32
N VAL A 345 9.47 0.49 -43.87
CA VAL A 345 8.22 0.73 -43.14
C VAL A 345 8.47 1.41 -41.80
N ALA A 346 9.45 0.95 -41.01
CA ALA A 346 9.75 1.55 -39.70
C ALA A 346 10.17 3.03 -39.79
N LEU A 347 10.91 3.41 -40.84
CA LEU A 347 11.24 4.81 -41.16
C LEU A 347 9.97 5.60 -41.51
N CYS A 348 9.08 5.04 -42.33
CA CYS A 348 7.80 5.65 -42.66
C CYS A 348 6.94 5.92 -41.40
N LEU A 349 6.85 4.95 -40.48
CA LEU A 349 6.15 5.15 -39.20
C LEU A 349 6.80 6.26 -38.36
N CYS A 350 8.13 6.29 -38.24
CA CYS A 350 8.86 7.35 -37.53
C CYS A 350 8.67 8.75 -38.13
N GLU A 351 8.47 8.87 -39.45
CA GLU A 351 8.27 10.16 -40.13
C GLU A 351 6.82 10.65 -40.06
N TRP A 352 5.84 9.74 -40.09
CA TRP A 352 4.42 10.09 -40.16
C TRP A 352 3.74 10.21 -38.80
N PHE A 353 4.12 9.40 -37.81
CA PHE A 353 3.51 9.45 -36.48
C PHE A 353 3.63 10.82 -35.78
N PRO A 354 4.75 11.57 -35.84
CA PRO A 354 4.81 12.92 -35.28
C PRO A 354 3.77 13.88 -35.90
N LYS A 355 3.40 13.68 -37.17
CA LYS A 355 2.38 14.48 -37.87
C LYS A 355 0.95 14.17 -37.42
N PHE A 356 0.75 13.08 -36.67
CA PHE A 356 -0.54 12.75 -36.05
C PHE A 356 -0.78 13.55 -34.75
N ALA A 357 0.28 14.06 -34.10
CA ALA A 357 0.18 14.65 -32.77
C ALA A 357 -0.84 15.80 -32.70
N ASP A 358 -0.69 16.81 -33.56
CA ASP A 358 -1.54 18.01 -33.52
C ASP A 358 -3.01 17.71 -33.82
N CYS A 359 -3.29 17.00 -34.92
CA CYS A 359 -4.67 16.78 -35.39
C CYS A 359 -5.45 15.78 -34.51
N TYR A 360 -4.80 14.72 -34.01
CA TYR A 360 -5.45 13.79 -33.09
C TYR A 360 -5.64 14.37 -31.69
N LYS A 361 -4.73 15.23 -31.19
CA LYS A 361 -4.86 15.87 -29.87
C LYS A 361 -6.10 16.77 -29.78
N GLU A 362 -6.31 17.62 -30.79
CA GLU A 362 -7.52 18.44 -30.88
C GLU A 362 -8.78 17.55 -31.04
N TYR A 363 -8.74 16.52 -31.89
CA TYR A 363 -9.85 15.58 -32.05
C TYR A 363 -10.22 14.83 -30.77
N LEU A 364 -9.24 14.30 -30.03
CA LEU A 364 -9.46 13.59 -28.76
C LEU A 364 -10.13 14.49 -27.72
N SER A 365 -9.72 15.76 -27.64
CA SER A 365 -10.32 16.74 -26.72
C SER A 365 -11.78 17.05 -27.07
N ALA A 366 -12.10 17.18 -28.36
CA ALA A 366 -13.47 17.45 -28.85
C ALA A 366 -14.38 16.21 -28.74
N HIS A 367 -13.87 15.03 -29.08
CA HIS A 367 -14.63 13.77 -29.06
C HIS A 367 -15.22 13.44 -27.68
N ALA A 368 -14.49 13.78 -26.61
CA ALA A 368 -14.97 13.63 -25.23
C ALA A 368 -16.34 14.33 -24.98
N GLN A 369 -16.56 15.48 -25.63
CA GLN A 369 -17.80 16.26 -25.54
C GLN A 369 -18.81 15.86 -26.62
N ALA A 370 -18.35 15.53 -27.84
CA ALA A 370 -19.18 15.14 -28.98
C ALA A 370 -20.23 14.06 -28.65
N SER A 371 -19.84 13.04 -27.87
CA SER A 371 -20.76 11.94 -27.47
C SER A 371 -21.89 12.36 -26.51
N GLN A 372 -21.73 13.48 -25.80
CA GLN A 372 -22.76 14.07 -24.95
C GLN A 372 -23.67 14.98 -25.77
N VAL A 373 -23.08 15.82 -26.63
CA VAL A 373 -23.79 16.74 -27.54
C VAL A 373 -24.66 15.96 -28.54
N LEU A 374 -24.15 14.89 -29.16
CA LEU A 374 -24.90 14.00 -30.05
C LEU A 374 -26.16 13.43 -29.37
N ARG A 375 -26.03 12.95 -28.12
CA ARG A 375 -27.18 12.45 -27.35
C ARG A 375 -28.13 13.54 -26.88
N ALA A 376 -27.70 14.80 -26.81
CA ALA A 376 -28.58 15.93 -26.53
C ALA A 376 -29.39 16.31 -27.78
N ILE A 377 -28.75 16.31 -28.96
CA ILE A 377 -29.39 16.53 -30.27
C ILE A 377 -30.42 15.44 -30.56
N LEU A 378 -30.07 14.16 -30.42
CA LEU A 378 -31.00 13.05 -30.62
C LEU A 378 -32.20 13.08 -29.66
N ARG A 379 -32.07 13.75 -28.51
CA ARG A 379 -33.17 13.97 -27.55
C ARG A 379 -33.99 15.23 -27.79
N SER A 380 -33.53 16.19 -28.60
CA SER A 380 -34.29 17.42 -28.85
C SER A 380 -35.44 17.22 -29.85
N GLY A 381 -35.39 16.17 -30.68
CA GLY A 381 -36.46 15.84 -31.65
C GLY A 381 -36.55 16.83 -32.82
N ASP A 382 -35.51 17.62 -33.05
CA ASP A 382 -35.41 18.56 -34.16
C ASP A 382 -35.26 17.84 -35.52
N SER A 383 -35.41 18.55 -36.64
CA SER A 383 -35.17 17.99 -37.99
C SER A 383 -33.78 17.38 -38.15
N LEU A 384 -32.78 17.95 -37.46
CA LEU A 384 -31.42 17.42 -37.36
C LEU A 384 -31.36 16.02 -36.70
N ALA A 385 -32.20 15.78 -35.69
CA ALA A 385 -32.28 14.49 -35.02
C ALA A 385 -32.88 13.42 -35.97
N SER A 386 -33.82 13.79 -36.84
CA SER A 386 -34.38 12.90 -37.85
C SER A 386 -33.32 12.45 -38.86
N GLU A 387 -32.55 13.39 -39.44
CA GLU A 387 -31.45 13.05 -40.37
C GLU A 387 -30.40 12.14 -39.73
N LEU A 388 -29.99 12.43 -38.48
CA LEU A 388 -29.05 11.59 -37.72
C LEU A 388 -29.63 10.21 -37.36
N GLN A 389 -30.96 10.11 -37.16
CA GLN A 389 -31.65 8.86 -36.87
C GLN A 389 -31.80 7.98 -38.12
N ASP A 390 -32.00 8.57 -39.30
CA ASP A 390 -32.04 7.89 -40.60
C ASP A 390 -30.66 7.30 -41.00
N VAL A 391 -29.56 7.97 -40.64
CA VAL A 391 -28.19 7.42 -40.75
C VAL A 391 -27.91 6.32 -39.72
N GLY A 392 -28.58 6.39 -38.56
CA GLY A 392 -28.51 5.44 -37.47
C GLY A 392 -27.50 5.84 -36.38
N GLU A 393 -27.99 6.13 -35.17
CA GLU A 393 -27.18 6.54 -34.00
C GLU A 393 -25.96 5.63 -33.77
N GLN A 394 -26.16 4.31 -33.80
CA GLN A 394 -25.07 3.34 -33.59
C GLN A 394 -24.00 3.41 -34.69
N LYS A 395 -24.37 3.71 -35.95
CA LYS A 395 -23.40 3.88 -37.04
C LYS A 395 -22.57 5.15 -36.82
N VAL A 396 -23.21 6.26 -36.47
CA VAL A 396 -22.53 7.54 -36.22
C VAL A 396 -21.57 7.44 -35.02
N ILE A 397 -22.02 6.85 -33.90
CA ILE A 397 -21.16 6.61 -32.73
C ILE A 397 -20.00 5.66 -33.09
N SER A 398 -20.27 4.61 -33.86
CA SER A 398 -19.23 3.66 -34.29
C SER A 398 -18.20 4.29 -35.22
N LEU A 399 -18.56 5.26 -36.07
CA LEU A 399 -17.60 5.95 -36.94
C LEU A 399 -16.80 7.01 -36.16
N LEU A 400 -17.45 7.77 -35.27
CA LEU A 400 -16.78 8.79 -34.44
C LEU A 400 -15.72 8.21 -33.49
N ILE A 401 -15.84 6.95 -33.07
CA ILE A 401 -14.85 6.32 -32.16
C ILE A 401 -13.65 5.70 -32.89
N GLU A 402 -13.70 5.51 -34.22
CA GLU A 402 -12.60 4.88 -34.97
C GLU A 402 -11.24 5.61 -34.83
N PRO A 403 -11.14 6.96 -34.90
CA PRO A 403 -9.87 7.65 -34.73
C PRO A 403 -9.25 7.41 -33.35
N VAL A 404 -10.10 7.38 -32.31
CA VAL A 404 -9.72 7.10 -30.93
C VAL A 404 -9.21 5.65 -30.78
N GLN A 405 -9.81 4.71 -31.50
CA GLN A 405 -9.40 3.30 -31.47
C GLN A 405 -8.17 3.00 -32.34
N ARG A 406 -7.90 3.77 -33.41
CA ARG A 406 -6.78 3.51 -34.32
C ARG A 406 -5.43 3.75 -33.67
N LEU A 407 -5.27 4.83 -32.89
CA LEU A 407 -3.99 5.16 -32.23
C LEU A 407 -3.43 4.02 -31.37
N PRO A 408 -4.16 3.45 -30.37
CA PRO A 408 -3.65 2.32 -29.58
C PRO A 408 -3.44 1.04 -30.40
N ARG A 409 -4.13 0.85 -31.53
CA ARG A 409 -3.94 -0.32 -32.40
C ARG A 409 -2.58 -0.29 -33.10
N TYR A 410 -1.99 0.87 -33.41
CA TYR A 410 -0.64 0.92 -33.98
C TYR A 410 0.41 0.27 -33.06
N ASN A 411 0.32 0.48 -31.74
CA ASN A 411 1.21 -0.19 -30.79
C ASN A 411 1.06 -1.72 -30.86
N LEU A 412 -0.17 -2.24 -30.99
CA LEU A 412 -0.41 -3.68 -31.11
C LEU A 412 0.18 -4.28 -32.40
N TYR A 413 0.08 -3.58 -33.54
CA TYR A 413 0.71 -4.03 -34.79
C TYR A 413 2.24 -4.00 -34.70
N ILE A 414 2.82 -2.98 -34.06
CA ILE A 414 4.27 -2.88 -33.87
C ILE A 414 4.77 -3.97 -32.90
N ASP A 415 4.07 -4.23 -31.80
CA ASP A 415 4.39 -5.32 -30.88
C ASP A 415 4.23 -6.70 -31.56
N GLY A 416 3.26 -6.85 -32.46
CA GLY A 416 3.10 -8.02 -33.34
C GLY A 416 4.32 -8.25 -34.23
N ILE A 417 4.71 -7.25 -35.03
CA ILE A 417 5.86 -7.34 -35.94
C ILE A 417 7.18 -7.54 -35.18
N THR A 418 7.41 -6.79 -34.09
CA THR A 418 8.67 -6.85 -33.32
C THR A 418 8.89 -8.15 -32.57
N LYS A 419 7.82 -8.88 -32.22
CA LYS A 419 7.90 -10.23 -31.65
C LYS A 419 8.51 -11.25 -32.60
N HIS A 420 8.38 -11.06 -33.91
CA HIS A 420 8.87 -11.97 -34.95
C HIS A 420 10.21 -11.53 -35.56
N LEU A 421 10.71 -10.35 -35.20
CA LEU A 421 12.01 -9.83 -35.63
C LEU A 421 13.18 -10.41 -34.80
N PRO A 422 14.30 -10.82 -35.44
CA PRO A 422 15.54 -11.15 -34.74
C PRO A 422 16.13 -9.92 -34.03
N ALA A 423 16.80 -10.14 -32.89
CA ALA A 423 17.42 -9.07 -32.10
C ALA A 423 18.46 -8.20 -32.86
N LYS A 424 19.05 -8.74 -33.94
CA LYS A 424 20.06 -8.04 -34.77
C LYS A 424 19.48 -7.29 -35.98
N HIS A 425 18.15 -7.28 -36.16
CA HIS A 425 17.52 -6.65 -37.33
C HIS A 425 17.51 -5.12 -37.24
N PRO A 426 17.94 -4.36 -38.29
CA PRO A 426 18.05 -2.91 -38.22
C PRO A 426 16.71 -2.20 -37.94
N ALA A 427 15.61 -2.75 -38.47
CA ALA A 427 14.25 -2.22 -38.26
C ALA A 427 13.79 -2.19 -36.79
N LEU A 428 14.33 -3.05 -35.92
CA LEU A 428 13.81 -3.24 -34.55
C LEU A 428 13.89 -1.94 -33.72
N LYS A 429 15.01 -1.22 -33.79
CA LYS A 429 15.18 0.07 -33.09
C LYS A 429 14.19 1.13 -33.57
N LEU A 430 13.94 1.17 -34.88
CA LEU A 430 13.04 2.13 -35.51
C LEU A 430 11.57 1.83 -35.17
N MET A 431 11.19 0.54 -35.15
CA MET A 431 9.87 0.10 -34.71
C MET A 431 9.59 0.46 -33.25
N LEU A 432 10.54 0.21 -32.34
CA LEU A 432 10.41 0.61 -30.93
C LEU A 432 10.26 2.14 -30.78
N ARG A 433 11.08 2.92 -31.49
CA ARG A 433 10.94 4.38 -31.52
C ARG A 433 9.57 4.84 -32.02
N ALA A 434 9.03 4.20 -33.06
CA ALA A 434 7.71 4.53 -33.60
C ALA A 434 6.59 4.24 -32.58
N ARG A 435 6.66 3.11 -31.86
CA ARG A 435 5.74 2.79 -30.75
C ARG A 435 5.81 3.83 -29.63
N ASP A 436 7.01 4.27 -29.27
CA ASP A 436 7.20 5.24 -28.20
C ASP A 436 6.58 6.60 -28.57
N ILE A 437 6.70 7.05 -29.83
CA ILE A 437 6.04 8.26 -30.36
C ILE A 437 4.51 8.17 -30.29
N ILE A 438 3.90 7.04 -30.70
CA ILE A 438 2.43 6.86 -30.59
C ILE A 438 1.98 6.84 -29.13
N THR A 439 2.80 6.27 -28.24
CA THR A 439 2.49 6.22 -26.81
C THR A 439 2.55 7.62 -26.18
N GLU A 440 3.49 8.47 -26.59
CA GLU A 440 3.56 9.88 -26.21
C GLU A 440 2.33 10.67 -26.67
N ILE A 441 1.90 10.51 -27.93
CA ILE A 441 0.67 11.15 -28.46
C ILE A 441 -0.58 10.71 -27.68
N CYS A 442 -0.63 9.45 -27.23
CA CYS A 442 -1.71 8.97 -26.35
C CYS A 442 -1.65 9.57 -24.93
N ALA A 443 -0.46 9.89 -24.43
CA ALA A 443 -0.22 10.35 -23.06
C ALA A 443 -0.32 11.87 -22.86
N GLU A 444 -0.04 12.69 -23.87
CA GLU A 444 -0.06 14.16 -23.74
C GLU A 444 -1.42 14.75 -23.34
N ASN A 445 -2.52 14.02 -23.54
CA ASN A 445 -3.87 14.46 -23.18
C ASN A 445 -4.18 14.36 -21.67
N GLU A 446 -3.33 13.67 -20.91
CA GLU A 446 -3.60 13.28 -19.51
C GLU A 446 -3.46 14.44 -18.50
N GLY A 447 -2.76 15.53 -18.86
CA GLY A 447 -2.60 16.70 -17.99
C GLY A 447 -3.92 17.40 -17.62
N SER A 448 -4.98 17.20 -18.42
CA SER A 448 -6.33 17.68 -18.13
C SER A 448 -7.16 16.70 -17.27
N GLU A 449 -6.75 15.43 -17.20
CA GLU A 449 -7.49 14.38 -16.49
C GLU A 449 -7.41 14.55 -14.97
N THR A 450 -6.26 14.95 -14.41
CA THR A 450 -6.06 15.05 -12.95
C THR A 450 -7.00 16.08 -12.31
N ALA A 451 -7.12 17.27 -12.90
CA ALA A 451 -8.06 18.29 -12.43
C ALA A 451 -9.53 17.82 -12.55
N ALA A 452 -9.88 17.11 -13.64
CA ALA A 452 -11.20 16.54 -13.83
C ALA A 452 -11.52 15.40 -12.85
N VAL A 453 -10.54 14.55 -12.52
CA VAL A 453 -10.62 13.51 -11.48
C VAL A 453 -10.90 14.13 -10.12
N VAL A 454 -10.20 15.21 -9.76
CA VAL A 454 -10.41 15.91 -8.48
C VAL A 454 -11.79 16.54 -8.41
N GLU A 455 -12.29 17.15 -9.48
CA GLU A 455 -13.63 17.74 -9.51
C GLU A 455 -14.74 16.66 -9.46
N ARG A 456 -14.58 15.54 -10.18
CA ARG A 456 -15.46 14.38 -10.06
C ARG A 456 -15.49 13.87 -8.62
N LEU A 457 -14.31 13.67 -8.00
CA LEU A 457 -14.21 13.22 -6.62
C LEU A 457 -14.92 14.18 -5.65
N ARG A 458 -14.64 15.48 -5.77
CA ARG A 458 -15.29 16.55 -4.99
C ARG A 458 -16.81 16.50 -5.11
N SER A 459 -17.36 16.28 -6.31
CA SER A 459 -18.81 16.19 -6.54
C SER A 459 -19.47 14.95 -5.90
N ARG A 460 -18.70 13.88 -5.67
CA ARG A 460 -19.17 12.64 -5.04
C ARG A 460 -19.05 12.67 -3.51
N THR A 461 -18.11 13.42 -2.97
CA THR A 461 -17.79 13.46 -1.53
C THR A 461 -18.53 14.56 -0.76
N VAL A 462 -19.13 14.21 0.36
CA VAL A 462 -19.59 15.18 1.37
C VAL A 462 -18.42 15.69 2.19
N GLY A 463 -18.40 16.99 2.49
CA GLY A 463 -17.43 17.59 3.42
C GLY A 463 -16.05 17.90 2.86
N TRP A 464 -15.90 17.97 1.53
CA TRP A 464 -14.61 18.30 0.90
C TRP A 464 -14.11 19.71 1.31
N PRO A 465 -12.92 19.85 1.93
CA PRO A 465 -12.38 21.16 2.31
C PRO A 465 -11.92 21.99 1.11
N ALA A 466 -12.24 23.29 1.12
CA ALA A 466 -11.87 24.21 0.03
C ALA A 466 -10.34 24.38 -0.14
N ASP A 467 -9.57 24.21 0.94
CA ASP A 467 -8.12 24.44 0.96
C ASP A 467 -7.31 23.24 0.39
N ILE A 468 -7.97 22.13 0.04
CA ILE A 468 -7.31 20.93 -0.44
C ILE A 468 -7.23 20.91 -1.98
N ASN A 469 -6.04 21.29 -2.46
CA ASN A 469 -5.62 21.11 -3.85
C ASN A 469 -4.70 19.88 -3.96
N ILE A 470 -5.08 18.94 -4.82
CA ILE A 470 -4.31 17.75 -5.18
C ILE A 470 -3.64 18.05 -6.51
N THR A 471 -2.32 17.90 -6.57
CA THR A 471 -1.53 18.10 -7.80
C THR A 471 -0.99 16.78 -8.35
N GLY A 472 -1.06 15.71 -7.56
CA GLY A 472 -0.57 14.39 -7.93
C GLY A 472 -1.47 13.63 -8.89
N ARG A 473 -0.88 12.70 -9.64
CA ARG A 473 -1.60 11.67 -10.41
C ARG A 473 -2.20 10.65 -9.43
N LEU A 474 -3.41 10.16 -9.74
CA LEU A 474 -4.04 9.02 -9.04
C LEU A 474 -3.29 7.72 -9.40
N VAL A 475 -2.78 7.01 -8.39
CA VAL A 475 -1.97 5.78 -8.56
C VAL A 475 -2.83 4.52 -8.40
N THR A 476 -3.60 4.45 -7.30
CA THR A 476 -4.45 3.29 -7.00
C THR A 476 -5.48 3.65 -5.92
N GLY A 477 -6.42 2.74 -5.67
CA GLY A 477 -7.42 2.83 -4.62
C GLY A 477 -7.63 1.47 -3.95
N ALA A 478 -7.79 1.46 -2.64
CA ALA A 478 -8.02 0.27 -1.83
C ALA A 478 -9.27 0.42 -0.97
N ASP A 479 -10.14 -0.59 -0.98
CA ASP A 479 -11.26 -0.70 -0.03
C ASP A 479 -10.71 -1.07 1.36
N TYR A 480 -11.22 -0.45 2.42
CA TYR A 480 -10.79 -0.74 3.79
C TYR A 480 -11.95 -0.84 4.78
N VAL A 481 -11.72 -1.57 5.87
CA VAL A 481 -12.53 -1.58 7.09
C VAL A 481 -11.64 -1.15 8.25
N GLU A 482 -11.98 -0.08 8.95
CA GLU A 482 -11.27 0.30 10.17
C GLU A 482 -11.62 -0.70 11.28
N LEU A 483 -10.60 -1.24 11.96
CA LEU A 483 -10.80 -2.17 13.07
C LEU A 483 -10.96 -1.38 14.37
N MET A 484 -11.98 -1.72 15.15
CA MET A 484 -12.20 -1.16 16.49
C MET A 484 -11.38 -1.93 17.53
N PRO A 485 -10.94 -1.32 18.65
CA PRO A 485 -10.34 -2.06 19.78
C PRO A 485 -11.24 -3.24 20.22
N PRO A 486 -10.70 -4.46 20.44
CA PRO A 486 -9.29 -4.83 20.59
C PRO A 486 -8.51 -5.07 19.28
N TYR A 487 -9.04 -4.69 18.10
CA TYR A 487 -8.40 -4.81 16.79
C TYR A 487 -8.24 -6.24 16.24
N ALA A 488 -9.00 -7.21 16.77
CA ALA A 488 -9.00 -8.57 16.22
C ALA A 488 -9.51 -8.60 14.77
N VAL A 489 -8.93 -9.47 13.94
CA VAL A 489 -9.25 -9.56 12.49
C VAL A 489 -10.71 -9.93 12.23
N LYS A 490 -11.39 -10.54 13.22
CA LYS A 490 -12.79 -10.97 13.16
C LYS A 490 -13.60 -10.27 14.25
N GLY A 491 -14.82 -9.87 13.91
CA GLY A 491 -15.80 -9.33 14.88
C GLY A 491 -15.57 -7.89 15.33
N CYS A 492 -14.42 -7.28 15.01
CA CYS A 492 -14.09 -5.89 15.34
C CYS A 492 -14.27 -4.90 14.16
N ASP A 493 -15.12 -5.25 13.18
CA ASP A 493 -15.40 -4.40 12.01
C ASP A 493 -16.03 -3.05 12.43
N GLY A 494 -15.34 -1.95 12.14
CA GLY A 494 -15.81 -0.58 12.30
C GLY A 494 -16.27 0.06 10.97
N PRO A 495 -16.09 1.39 10.79
CA PRO A 495 -16.49 2.07 9.56
C PRO A 495 -15.73 1.55 8.35
N ARG A 496 -16.40 1.54 7.19
CA ARG A 496 -15.85 1.09 5.91
C ARG A 496 -15.52 2.28 5.04
N GLY A 497 -14.48 2.19 4.23
CA GLY A 497 -14.00 3.31 3.45
C GLY A 497 -13.22 2.93 2.19
N VAL A 498 -12.68 3.95 1.54
CA VAL A 498 -11.75 3.86 0.42
C VAL A 498 -10.52 4.73 0.71
N LEU A 499 -9.34 4.13 0.61
CA LEU A 499 -8.07 4.86 0.52
C LEU A 499 -7.78 5.13 -0.96
N LEU A 500 -7.64 6.39 -1.34
CA LEU A 500 -7.14 6.77 -2.68
C LEU A 500 -5.69 7.24 -2.55
N LEU A 501 -4.77 6.58 -3.23
CA LEU A 501 -3.36 6.94 -3.28
C LEU A 501 -3.11 7.83 -4.50
N PHE A 502 -2.71 9.06 -4.25
CA PHE A 502 -2.13 9.98 -5.24
C PHE A 502 -0.62 10.08 -5.03
N THR A 503 0.11 10.56 -6.03
CA THR A 503 1.56 10.77 -5.90
C THR A 503 1.94 11.80 -4.84
N ASP A 504 1.04 12.73 -4.50
CA ASP A 504 1.23 13.79 -3.49
C ASP A 504 0.57 13.50 -2.13
N GLY A 505 -0.20 12.41 -1.98
CA GLY A 505 -0.87 12.09 -0.72
C GLY A 505 -1.87 10.93 -0.78
N ILE A 506 -2.29 10.47 0.40
CA ILE A 506 -3.39 9.51 0.57
C ILE A 506 -4.64 10.27 1.00
N ILE A 507 -5.77 10.00 0.35
CA ILE A 507 -7.08 10.51 0.74
C ILE A 507 -7.85 9.37 1.41
N VAL A 508 -8.36 9.66 2.61
CA VAL A 508 -9.18 8.74 3.40
C VAL A 508 -10.64 9.16 3.25
N LEU A 509 -11.45 8.27 2.67
CA LEU A 509 -12.89 8.45 2.47
C LEU A 509 -13.65 7.38 3.25
N GLU A 510 -14.67 7.77 3.98
CA GLU A 510 -15.62 6.84 4.61
C GLU A 510 -16.82 6.63 3.69
N LYS A 511 -17.35 5.41 3.66
CA LYS A 511 -18.57 5.06 2.91
C LYS A 511 -19.78 5.34 3.81
N SER A 512 -20.77 6.06 3.28
CA SER A 512 -22.07 6.14 3.95
C SER A 512 -22.67 4.74 4.12
N GLY A 513 -23.46 4.52 5.18
CA GLY A 513 -23.95 3.17 5.53
C GLY A 513 -24.79 2.46 4.46
N ASN A 514 -25.22 3.16 3.42
CA ASN A 514 -25.97 2.61 2.28
C ASN A 514 -25.11 2.45 1.00
N SER A 515 -23.90 3.02 0.95
CA SER A 515 -23.09 3.01 -0.27
C SER A 515 -22.54 1.62 -0.59
N ARG A 516 -22.70 1.21 -1.86
CA ARG A 516 -22.13 -0.02 -2.43
C ARG A 516 -20.93 0.26 -3.33
N THR A 517 -20.37 1.46 -3.25
CA THR A 517 -19.23 1.88 -4.07
C THR A 517 -17.96 1.17 -3.60
N ASN A 518 -17.30 0.44 -4.52
CA ASN A 518 -16.01 -0.22 -4.28
C ASN A 518 -14.89 0.60 -4.91
N ALA A 519 -13.69 0.56 -4.33
CA ALA A 519 -12.53 1.33 -4.78
C ALA A 519 -12.26 1.12 -6.28
N ARG A 520 -12.30 -0.12 -6.78
CA ARG A 520 -12.11 -0.40 -8.22
C ARG A 520 -13.17 0.26 -9.11
N ALA A 521 -14.43 0.29 -8.68
CA ALA A 521 -15.50 0.95 -9.43
C ALA A 521 -15.31 2.47 -9.43
N LEU A 522 -14.93 3.04 -8.28
CA LEU A 522 -14.61 4.46 -8.14
C LEU A 522 -13.40 4.86 -9.01
N LEU A 523 -12.31 4.08 -9.01
CA LEU A 523 -11.16 4.32 -9.88
C LEU A 523 -11.57 4.32 -11.36
N THR A 524 -12.32 3.31 -11.81
CA THR A 524 -12.78 3.25 -13.20
C THR A 524 -13.71 4.41 -13.56
N GLU A 525 -14.55 4.88 -12.64
CA GLU A 525 -15.41 6.07 -12.84
C GLU A 525 -14.62 7.39 -12.85
N LEU A 526 -13.57 7.49 -12.04
CA LEU A 526 -12.69 8.66 -12.02
C LEU A 526 -11.82 8.73 -13.27
N GLU A 527 -11.25 7.61 -13.71
CA GLU A 527 -10.42 7.49 -14.92
C GLU A 527 -11.25 7.57 -16.22
N SER A 528 -12.46 6.99 -16.26
CA SER A 528 -13.29 7.07 -17.46
C SER A 528 -13.87 8.47 -17.65
N GLY A 529 -13.26 9.24 -18.56
CA GLY A 529 -13.67 10.62 -18.86
C GLY A 529 -15.15 10.80 -19.22
N SER A 530 -15.86 9.73 -19.59
CA SER A 530 -17.31 9.69 -19.78
C SER A 530 -17.88 8.26 -19.70
N LEU A 531 -18.82 8.05 -18.76
CA LEU A 531 -19.79 6.93 -18.64
C LEU A 531 -19.27 5.54 -18.25
N PRO A 532 -20.09 4.82 -17.44
CA PRO A 532 -20.98 3.81 -18.02
C PRO A 532 -22.45 4.24 -18.03
N THR A 533 -23.21 3.65 -18.96
CA THR A 533 -24.66 3.73 -19.07
C THR A 533 -25.36 3.30 -17.77
N ARG A 534 -25.92 4.27 -17.05
CA ARG A 534 -27.10 4.05 -16.20
C ARG A 534 -28.21 5.01 -16.62
N SER A 535 -29.44 4.49 -16.60
CA SER A 535 -30.64 5.27 -16.87
C SER A 535 -30.77 6.43 -15.88
N VAL A 536 -31.31 7.54 -16.37
CA VAL A 536 -31.49 8.81 -15.64
C VAL A 536 -32.36 8.65 -14.38
N GLU A 537 -33.09 7.54 -14.26
CA GLU A 537 -33.85 7.11 -13.08
C GLU A 537 -32.99 6.81 -11.83
N SER A 538 -31.65 6.75 -11.94
CA SER A 538 -30.74 6.44 -10.82
C SER A 538 -29.81 7.58 -10.38
N LEU A 539 -29.95 8.78 -10.95
CA LEU A 539 -29.09 9.93 -10.66
C LEU A 539 -29.25 10.61 -9.27
N PRO A 540 -30.37 10.53 -8.52
CA PRO A 540 -30.44 11.17 -7.20
C PRO A 540 -29.78 10.36 -6.08
N ASP A 541 -29.51 9.05 -6.30
CA ASP A 541 -29.29 8.08 -5.22
C ASP A 541 -27.82 7.81 -4.87
N THR A 542 -26.85 8.53 -5.46
CA THR A 542 -25.41 8.32 -5.19
C THR A 542 -24.57 9.60 -5.02
N ALA A 543 -25.21 10.77 -4.92
CA ALA A 543 -24.54 12.01 -4.56
C ALA A 543 -24.37 12.08 -3.03
N GLY A 544 -23.12 12.12 -2.55
CA GLY A 544 -22.82 12.10 -1.11
C GLY A 544 -22.66 10.69 -0.51
N ASP A 545 -22.44 9.68 -1.35
CA ASP A 545 -22.14 8.29 -0.96
C ASP A 545 -20.85 8.14 -0.14
N LEU A 546 -19.92 9.09 -0.31
CA LEU A 546 -18.61 9.10 0.32
C LEU A 546 -18.50 10.34 1.20
N GLN A 547 -17.92 10.21 2.38
CA GLN A 547 -17.58 11.32 3.27
C GLN A 547 -16.06 11.52 3.25
N PHE A 548 -15.62 12.76 3.03
CA PHE A 548 -14.21 13.11 3.18
C PHE A 548 -13.84 13.09 4.67
N ILE A 549 -12.81 12.32 5.04
CA ILE A 549 -12.29 12.28 6.41
C ILE A 549 -11.03 13.13 6.53
N ARG A 550 -10.01 12.84 5.72
CA ARG A 550 -8.72 13.55 5.74
C ARG A 550 -7.87 13.29 4.51
N ARG A 551 -6.94 14.22 4.24
CA ARG A 551 -5.77 14.03 3.37
C ARG A 551 -4.54 13.83 4.24
N LEU A 552 -3.71 12.87 3.88
CA LEU A 552 -2.44 12.56 4.51
C LEU A 552 -1.32 12.81 3.49
N GLN A 553 -0.37 13.68 3.80
CA GLN A 553 0.84 13.84 2.98
C GLN A 553 1.71 12.59 3.10
N LEU A 554 2.33 12.15 2.01
CA LEU A 554 3.06 10.87 2.01
C LEU A 554 4.21 10.87 3.02
N ASP A 555 4.93 11.98 3.19
CA ASP A 555 6.08 12.09 4.11
C ASP A 555 5.66 12.02 5.59
N ALA A 556 4.45 12.50 5.91
CA ALA A 556 3.87 12.50 7.25
C ALA A 556 3.24 11.15 7.67
N VAL A 557 3.28 10.13 6.79
CA VAL A 557 2.71 8.80 7.05
C VAL A 557 3.81 7.76 7.27
N GLN A 558 3.53 6.76 8.11
CA GLN A 558 4.28 5.51 8.11
C GLN A 558 3.29 4.34 8.13
N CYS A 559 3.54 3.34 7.28
CA CYS A 559 2.73 2.15 7.16
C CYS A 559 3.46 0.95 7.77
N THR A 560 2.76 0.16 8.59
CA THR A 560 3.22 -1.14 9.10
C THR A 560 2.16 -2.21 8.84
N GLU A 561 2.58 -3.47 8.84
CA GLU A 561 1.79 -4.62 8.43
C GLU A 561 1.57 -5.55 9.62
N GLY A 562 0.32 -5.88 9.92
CA GLY A 562 -0.08 -6.75 11.04
C GLY A 562 -0.84 -7.99 10.57
N HIS A 563 -0.95 -8.97 11.46
CA HIS A 563 -1.59 -10.28 11.21
C HIS A 563 -1.19 -10.89 9.84
N ASP A 564 0.10 -11.14 9.65
CA ASP A 564 0.66 -11.79 8.44
C ASP A 564 0.19 -11.19 7.09
N GLY A 565 -0.05 -9.87 7.04
CA GLY A 565 -0.44 -9.16 5.81
C GLY A 565 -1.95 -8.97 5.61
N HIS A 566 -2.76 -9.27 6.63
CA HIS A 566 -4.20 -9.00 6.63
C HIS A 566 -4.56 -7.58 7.08
N THR A 567 -3.74 -6.92 7.91
CA THR A 567 -4.01 -5.56 8.41
C THR A 567 -2.88 -4.58 8.09
N LEU A 568 -3.28 -3.34 7.81
CA LEU A 568 -2.43 -2.18 7.58
C LEU A 568 -2.60 -1.23 8.77
N GLN A 569 -1.51 -0.95 9.48
CA GLN A 569 -1.45 0.10 10.49
C GLN A 569 -0.94 1.39 9.84
N LEU A 570 -1.76 2.44 9.88
CA LEU A 570 -1.40 3.78 9.42
C LEU A 570 -1.04 4.65 10.64
N LEU A 571 0.23 5.05 10.71
CA LEU A 571 0.75 6.01 11.67
C LEU A 571 0.84 7.38 11.00
N THR A 572 0.19 8.40 11.57
CA THR A 572 0.19 9.77 11.02
C THR A 572 0.91 10.71 11.98
N PHE A 573 1.95 11.34 11.47
CA PHE A 573 2.80 12.25 12.22
C PHE A 573 2.41 13.70 11.96
N PHE A 574 2.41 14.52 13.00
CA PHE A 574 2.15 15.95 12.90
C PHE A 574 3.45 16.74 13.08
N GLU A 575 3.75 17.60 12.10
CA GLU A 575 4.85 18.55 12.16
C GLU A 575 4.30 19.97 12.41
N LEU A 576 4.86 20.64 13.42
CA LEU A 576 4.52 22.03 13.73
C LEU A 576 5.20 22.96 12.71
N ALA A 577 4.42 23.87 12.12
CA ALA A 577 4.90 24.79 11.10
C ALA A 577 6.13 25.61 11.55
N MET A 578 7.04 25.86 10.60
CA MET A 578 8.30 26.59 10.78
C MET A 578 8.09 27.95 11.46
N GLY A 579 8.52 28.04 12.72
CA GLY A 579 8.40 29.24 13.56
C GLY A 579 8.32 28.94 15.06
N ALA A 580 7.85 27.74 15.44
CA ALA A 580 7.68 27.33 16.83
C ALA A 580 8.91 26.62 17.43
N LEU A 581 10.05 27.35 17.53
CA LEU A 581 11.35 26.88 18.05
C LEU A 581 12.02 25.77 17.21
N ALA A 582 13.33 25.61 17.38
CA ALA A 582 14.13 24.68 16.58
C ALA A 582 13.81 23.21 16.88
N SER A 583 13.84 22.37 15.84
CA SER A 583 14.03 20.92 15.88
C SER A 583 13.23 20.17 16.96
N ARG A 584 11.89 20.24 16.89
CA ARG A 584 11.04 19.22 17.54
C ARG A 584 10.79 18.07 16.57
N GLU A 585 10.97 16.85 17.06
CA GLU A 585 10.66 15.66 16.29
C GLU A 585 9.16 15.59 15.95
N PRO A 586 8.78 15.03 14.78
CA PRO A 586 7.38 14.78 14.43
C PRO A 586 6.72 13.90 15.49
N ILE A 587 5.59 14.35 16.03
CA ILE A 587 4.83 13.64 17.07
C ILE A 587 3.76 12.77 16.40
N LEU A 588 3.56 11.55 16.89
CA LEU A 588 2.48 10.68 16.42
C LEU A 588 1.12 11.26 16.87
N ASP A 589 0.30 11.64 15.91
CA ASP A 589 -1.03 12.20 16.13
C ASP A 589 -2.09 11.08 16.18
N THR A 590 -2.24 10.31 15.10
CA THR A 590 -3.19 9.20 15.03
C THR A 590 -2.53 7.88 14.62
N CYS A 591 -3.06 6.78 15.16
CA CYS A 591 -2.70 5.42 14.83
C CYS A 591 -3.99 4.66 14.48
N GLN A 592 -4.24 4.44 13.19
CA GLN A 592 -5.38 3.65 12.70
C GLN A 592 -4.92 2.25 12.29
N ILE A 593 -5.78 1.25 12.48
CA ILE A 593 -5.57 -0.11 12.00
C ILE A 593 -6.73 -0.43 11.07
N VAL A 594 -6.43 -0.76 9.82
CA VAL A 594 -7.42 -1.05 8.79
C VAL A 594 -7.17 -2.42 8.17
N ARG A 595 -8.24 -3.17 7.91
CA ARG A 595 -8.22 -4.39 7.11
C ARG A 595 -8.49 -4.02 5.66
N LEU A 596 -7.56 -4.32 4.75
CA LEU A 596 -7.75 -4.07 3.33
C LEU A 596 -8.61 -5.17 2.70
N GLU A 597 -9.55 -4.79 1.84
CA GLU A 597 -10.49 -5.70 1.17
C GLU A 597 -10.28 -5.71 -0.36
N ALA A 598 -10.96 -6.66 -1.03
CA ALA A 598 -10.95 -6.84 -2.48
C ALA A 598 -9.54 -6.96 -3.10
N SER A 599 -9.08 -5.98 -3.87
CA SER A 599 -7.84 -6.09 -4.66
C SER A 599 -6.56 -6.24 -3.82
N TYR A 600 -6.60 -5.81 -2.56
CA TYR A 600 -5.48 -5.82 -1.61
C TYR A 600 -5.72 -6.73 -0.39
N GLU A 601 -6.76 -7.56 -0.42
CA GLU A 601 -7.03 -8.56 0.62
C GLU A 601 -5.82 -9.51 0.78
N SER A 602 -5.32 -9.67 2.01
CA SER A 602 -4.07 -10.41 2.35
C SER A 602 -2.80 -9.93 1.62
N ARG A 603 -2.80 -8.71 1.06
CA ARG A 603 -1.73 -8.16 0.21
C ARG A 603 -1.34 -6.74 0.60
N VAL A 604 -1.30 -6.49 1.91
CA VAL A 604 -0.90 -5.19 2.50
C VAL A 604 0.51 -4.78 2.04
N SER A 605 1.47 -5.71 2.00
CA SER A 605 2.82 -5.50 1.48
C SER A 605 2.86 -4.88 0.07
N ARG A 606 1.94 -5.26 -0.83
CA ARG A 606 1.81 -4.67 -2.16
C ARG A 606 1.23 -3.26 -2.13
N PHE A 607 0.28 -2.97 -1.23
CA PHE A 607 -0.21 -1.60 -1.06
C PHE A 607 0.91 -0.69 -0.53
N ILE A 608 1.73 -1.17 0.41
CA ILE A 608 2.92 -0.45 0.89
C ILE A 608 3.92 -0.20 -0.25
N GLU A 609 4.15 -1.17 -1.13
CA GLU A 609 5.00 -1.01 -2.33
C GLU A 609 4.51 0.14 -3.23
N GLU A 610 3.21 0.21 -3.53
CA GLU A 610 2.63 1.32 -4.31
C GLU A 610 2.74 2.67 -3.58
N VAL A 611 2.59 2.71 -2.25
CA VAL A 611 2.81 3.93 -1.45
C VAL A 611 4.25 4.42 -1.54
N LEU A 612 5.24 3.53 -1.59
CA LEU A 612 6.64 3.92 -1.76
C LEU A 612 6.93 4.38 -3.20
N LYS A 613 6.37 3.72 -4.22
CA LYS A 613 6.43 4.21 -5.60
C LYS A 613 5.90 5.64 -5.70
N ALA A 614 4.74 5.92 -5.09
CA ALA A 614 4.15 7.25 -5.06
C ALA A 614 5.05 8.31 -4.40
N ARG A 615 5.78 7.96 -3.32
CA ARG A 615 6.78 8.85 -2.67
C ARG A 615 7.97 9.16 -3.56
N VAL A 616 8.49 8.13 -4.23
CA VAL A 616 9.60 8.30 -5.17
C VAL A 616 9.13 9.14 -6.38
N GLU A 617 7.91 8.91 -6.87
CA GLU A 617 7.34 9.68 -7.99
C GLU A 617 7.12 11.16 -7.67
N SER A 618 6.73 11.53 -6.44
CA SER A 618 6.64 12.94 -6.04
C SER A 618 7.98 13.57 -5.70
N ARG A 619 8.97 12.81 -5.21
CA ARG A 619 10.31 13.34 -4.89
C ARG A 619 11.10 13.74 -6.14
N PHE A 620 11.07 12.90 -7.18
CA PHE A 620 11.90 13.06 -8.38
C PHE A 620 11.09 13.57 -9.57
N SER A 621 11.53 14.70 -10.13
CA SER A 621 10.92 15.29 -11.33
C SER A 621 10.93 14.31 -12.51
N GLU A 622 9.94 14.39 -13.40
CA GLU A 622 9.86 13.48 -14.56
C GLU A 622 11.12 13.52 -15.43
N ALA A 623 11.63 14.72 -15.73
CA ALA A 623 12.89 14.89 -16.47
C ALA A 623 14.12 14.27 -15.79
N GLU A 624 14.11 14.13 -14.46
CA GLU A 624 15.17 13.44 -13.72
C GLU A 624 14.98 11.91 -13.78
N ARG A 625 13.74 11.42 -13.63
CA ARG A 625 13.39 9.99 -13.70
C ARG A 625 13.63 9.37 -15.08
N GLU A 626 13.51 10.16 -16.14
CA GLU A 626 13.82 9.76 -17.51
C GLU A 626 15.32 9.88 -17.85
N SER A 627 16.13 10.50 -16.99
CA SER A 627 17.56 10.65 -17.22
C SER A 627 18.32 9.34 -17.01
N LEU A 628 19.39 9.12 -17.78
CA LEU A 628 20.28 7.97 -17.58
C LEU A 628 21.02 8.00 -16.23
N ARG A 629 21.01 9.14 -15.52
CA ARG A 629 21.66 9.34 -14.22
C ARG A 629 20.77 8.99 -13.02
N TRP A 630 19.52 8.59 -13.26
CA TRP A 630 18.61 8.11 -12.23
C TRP A 630 18.26 6.65 -12.50
N GLU A 631 18.10 5.86 -11.44
CA GLU A 631 17.67 4.46 -11.54
C GLU A 631 16.98 4.04 -10.24
N LEU A 632 15.90 3.28 -10.35
CA LEU A 632 15.17 2.75 -9.20
C LEU A 632 15.46 1.26 -9.04
N ARG A 633 15.88 0.82 -7.85
CA ARG A 633 16.12 -0.59 -7.54
C ARG A 633 15.30 -1.07 -6.37
N ALA A 634 14.81 -2.30 -6.47
CA ALA A 634 14.09 -2.97 -5.41
C ALA A 634 14.79 -4.29 -5.06
N THR A 635 15.07 -4.48 -3.78
CA THR A 635 15.63 -5.74 -3.28
C THR A 635 14.61 -6.87 -3.29
N ASP A 636 15.04 -8.11 -3.50
CA ASP A 636 14.16 -9.29 -3.44
C ASP A 636 13.31 -9.37 -2.14
N PRO A 637 11.97 -9.30 -2.24
CA PRO A 637 11.05 -9.40 -1.10
C PRO A 637 10.92 -10.81 -0.52
N ALA A 638 11.42 -11.86 -1.19
CA ALA A 638 11.34 -13.24 -0.69
C ALA A 638 12.23 -13.51 0.53
N SER A 639 13.16 -12.61 0.83
CA SER A 639 14.00 -12.69 2.03
C SER A 639 13.23 -12.35 3.31
N ASP A 640 13.54 -13.02 4.42
CA ASP A 640 12.98 -12.66 5.74
C ASP A 640 13.67 -11.44 6.37
N SER A 641 13.87 -10.41 5.54
CA SER A 641 14.53 -9.15 5.87
C SER A 641 13.68 -7.96 5.42
N LEU A 642 14.15 -6.75 5.70
CA LEU A 642 13.52 -5.52 5.27
C LEU A 642 13.78 -5.29 3.76
N GLY A 643 12.73 -5.19 2.94
CA GLY A 643 12.88 -4.76 1.56
C GLY A 643 13.33 -3.30 1.48
N LEU A 644 14.33 -3.01 0.65
CA LEU A 644 14.76 -1.64 0.34
C LEU A 644 14.26 -1.26 -1.05
N PHE A 645 13.68 -0.07 -1.15
CA PHE A 645 13.23 0.56 -2.38
C PHE A 645 14.12 1.79 -2.60
N GLY A 646 15.18 1.61 -3.38
CA GLY A 646 16.33 2.52 -3.47
C GLY A 646 16.33 3.35 -4.74
N ALA A 647 16.22 4.67 -4.62
CA ALA A 647 16.45 5.60 -5.72
C ALA A 647 17.95 5.89 -5.83
N VAL A 648 18.60 5.42 -6.89
CA VAL A 648 20.04 5.59 -7.17
C VAL A 648 20.24 6.79 -8.10
N PHE A 649 21.04 7.76 -7.67
CA PHE A 649 21.36 8.96 -8.45
C PHE A 649 22.73 9.53 -8.07
N ASP A 650 23.24 10.47 -8.88
CA ASP A 650 24.35 11.33 -8.48
C ASP A 650 23.89 12.79 -8.29
N ASP A 651 24.57 13.51 -7.41
CA ASP A 651 24.27 14.91 -7.11
C ASP A 651 25.06 15.86 -8.04
N SER A 652 25.18 15.50 -9.34
CA SER A 652 25.97 16.24 -10.32
C SER A 652 25.26 17.41 -10.99
N ASN A 653 23.94 17.57 -10.78
CA ASN A 653 23.11 18.56 -11.46
C ASN A 653 22.29 19.40 -10.46
N ASP A 654 22.75 20.64 -10.24
CA ASP A 654 22.10 21.62 -9.36
C ASP A 654 20.63 21.90 -9.71
N ILE A 655 20.24 21.76 -10.99
CA ILE A 655 18.85 22.02 -11.42
C ILE A 655 17.91 20.96 -10.82
N HIS A 656 18.29 19.68 -10.88
CA HIS A 656 17.50 18.61 -10.28
C HIS A 656 17.54 18.69 -8.75
N LEU A 657 18.70 18.98 -8.16
CA LEU A 657 18.84 19.19 -6.70
C LEU A 657 17.87 20.24 -6.15
N ASN A 658 17.73 21.38 -6.83
CA ASN A 658 16.83 22.45 -6.42
C ASN A 658 15.35 22.19 -6.79
N ALA A 659 15.06 21.26 -7.70
CA ALA A 659 13.69 20.90 -8.10
C ALA A 659 13.06 19.78 -7.24
N ARG A 660 13.87 19.04 -6.47
CA ARG A 660 13.39 17.96 -5.58
C ARG A 660 12.49 18.51 -4.47
N LEU A 661 11.28 17.96 -4.34
CA LEU A 661 10.28 18.40 -3.34
C LEU A 661 10.57 17.91 -1.90
N GLY A 662 11.56 17.02 -1.72
CA GLY A 662 11.93 16.45 -0.43
C GLY A 662 13.11 15.48 -0.53
N GLN A 663 13.36 14.72 0.55
CA GLN A 663 14.42 13.70 0.63
C GLN A 663 13.89 12.45 1.35
N ALA A 664 14.50 11.28 1.13
CA ALA A 664 14.19 10.09 1.91
C ALA A 664 14.52 10.29 3.40
N THR A 665 13.76 9.66 4.29
CA THR A 665 14.10 9.64 5.73
C THR A 665 15.38 8.85 6.03
N VAL A 666 15.80 7.98 5.10
CA VAL A 666 17.04 7.21 5.14
C VAL A 666 17.84 7.45 3.86
N ARG A 667 19.09 7.86 4.00
CA ARG A 667 19.99 8.13 2.88
C ARG A 667 21.28 7.33 3.00
N ILE A 668 21.66 6.64 1.93
CA ILE A 668 22.93 5.94 1.78
C ILE A 668 23.85 6.81 0.93
N VAL A 669 24.97 7.26 1.50
CA VAL A 669 25.96 8.10 0.83
C VAL A 669 27.21 7.26 0.55
N ILE A 670 27.55 7.12 -0.73
CA ILE A 670 28.74 6.40 -1.18
C ILE A 670 29.88 7.41 -1.33
N ASP A 671 31.03 7.12 -0.74
CA ASP A 671 32.24 7.95 -0.78
C ASP A 671 32.03 9.39 -0.27
N THR A 672 31.59 9.55 0.99
CA THR A 672 31.29 10.84 1.68
C THR A 672 32.42 11.91 1.61
N GLU A 673 33.65 11.52 1.27
CA GLU A 673 34.78 12.46 1.04
C GLU A 673 34.76 13.14 -0.34
N ARG A 674 33.97 12.61 -1.29
CA ARG A 674 33.87 13.09 -2.68
C ARG A 674 32.63 13.94 -2.95
N HIS A 675 31.82 14.22 -1.93
CA HIS A 675 30.65 15.08 -2.00
C HIS A 675 30.97 16.45 -1.43
N ASP A 676 30.52 17.51 -2.08
CA ASP A 676 30.70 18.89 -1.60
C ASP A 676 29.92 19.15 -0.30
N ASN A 677 28.76 18.52 -0.16
CA ASN A 677 27.92 18.56 1.04
C ASN A 677 27.91 17.20 1.74
N LYS A 678 28.17 17.20 3.06
CA LYS A 678 28.08 16.00 3.90
C LYS A 678 26.75 16.01 4.66
N PRO A 679 25.75 15.21 4.26
CA PRO A 679 24.47 15.17 4.96
C PRO A 679 24.66 14.57 6.36
N GLN A 680 23.98 15.15 7.34
CA GLN A 680 23.99 14.69 8.74
C GLN A 680 22.58 14.28 9.17
N ALA A 681 22.48 13.33 10.11
CA ALA A 681 21.18 12.99 10.71
C ALA A 681 20.59 14.22 11.43
N GLY A 682 19.32 14.52 11.19
CA GLY A 682 18.63 15.72 11.70
C GLY A 682 18.67 16.95 10.79
N GLN A 683 19.28 16.87 9.60
CA GLN A 683 19.19 17.93 8.58
C GLN A 683 17.94 17.73 7.71
N GLY A 684 16.96 18.63 7.80
CA GLY A 684 15.69 18.49 7.09
C GLY A 684 14.92 17.25 7.56
N CYS A 685 14.42 16.44 6.63
CA CYS A 685 13.72 15.18 6.92
C CYS A 685 14.65 13.94 7.07
N LEU A 686 15.97 14.09 6.94
CA LEU A 686 16.93 13.00 7.09
C LEU A 686 17.00 12.53 8.55
N ARG A 687 16.53 11.31 8.84
CA ARG A 687 16.65 10.69 10.17
C ARG A 687 17.87 9.78 10.31
N THR A 688 18.26 9.10 9.22
CA THR A 688 19.39 8.16 9.21
C THR A 688 20.26 8.36 7.98
N VAL A 689 21.57 8.52 8.19
CA VAL A 689 22.59 8.60 7.14
C VAL A 689 23.53 7.40 7.25
N VAL A 690 23.57 6.59 6.19
CA VAL A 690 24.45 5.43 6.06
C VAL A 690 25.61 5.82 5.15
N ASN A 691 26.79 6.01 5.72
CA ASN A 691 28.00 6.34 4.98
C ASN A 691 28.74 5.05 4.60
N LEU A 692 29.01 4.89 3.31
CA LEU A 692 29.76 3.79 2.73
C LEU A 692 31.07 4.32 2.13
N SER A 693 32.21 3.83 2.60
CA SER A 693 33.51 4.15 1.97
C SER A 693 34.26 2.87 1.60
N PRO A 694 34.85 2.78 0.40
CA PRO A 694 35.62 1.63 -0.03
C PRO A 694 36.90 1.52 0.82
N GLY A 695 37.15 0.34 1.38
CA GLY A 695 38.34 0.01 2.14
C GLY A 695 39.44 -0.61 1.29
N ARG A 696 40.33 -1.36 1.94
CA ARG A 696 41.30 -2.23 1.26
C ARG A 696 40.68 -3.63 1.10
N ASP A 697 41.14 -4.38 0.11
CA ASP A 697 40.78 -5.79 -0.13
C ASP A 697 39.26 -6.04 -0.27
N ALA A 698 38.59 -5.21 -1.08
CA ALA A 698 37.14 -5.25 -1.38
C ALA A 698 36.16 -5.05 -0.19
N LEU A 699 36.68 -4.86 1.02
CA LEU A 699 35.87 -4.55 2.20
C LEU A 699 35.33 -3.11 2.16
N TRP A 700 34.05 -2.94 2.48
CA TRP A 700 33.42 -1.64 2.69
C TRP A 700 33.49 -1.25 4.17
N ARG A 701 33.78 0.04 4.43
CA ARG A 701 33.59 0.64 5.76
C ARG A 701 32.19 1.23 5.81
N LEU A 702 31.35 0.63 6.65
CA LEU A 702 29.99 1.05 6.98
C LEU A 702 30.02 1.94 8.23
N ALA A 703 29.33 3.08 8.18
CA ALA A 703 29.08 3.95 9.33
C ALA A 703 27.64 4.44 9.28
N ILE A 704 26.88 4.33 10.38
CA ILE A 704 25.47 4.73 10.43
C ILE A 704 25.27 5.78 11.51
N ASP A 705 24.90 6.98 11.07
CA ASP A 705 24.49 8.09 11.94
C ASP A 705 22.96 8.19 11.93
N SER A 706 22.33 8.30 13.10
CA SER A 706 20.87 8.30 13.22
C SER A 706 20.40 8.99 14.51
N ILE A 707 19.33 9.77 14.39
CA ILE A 707 18.62 10.37 15.55
C ILE A 707 18.04 9.27 16.45
N ASP A 708 17.65 8.14 15.85
CA ASP A 708 16.94 7.07 16.55
C ASP A 708 17.86 6.18 17.40
N GLY A 709 19.18 6.22 17.16
CA GLY A 709 20.24 5.62 17.97
C GLY A 709 21.56 5.46 17.20
N THR A 710 22.71 5.51 17.90
CA THR A 710 24.02 5.33 17.27
C THR A 710 24.33 3.87 16.97
N ILE A 711 24.68 3.55 15.72
CA ILE A 711 25.17 2.23 15.30
C ILE A 711 26.64 2.37 14.85
N GLY A 712 27.51 1.54 15.43
CA GLY A 712 28.96 1.68 15.29
C GLY A 712 29.51 1.45 13.88
N HIS A 713 30.80 1.78 13.72
CA HIS A 713 31.56 1.56 12.49
C HIS A 713 31.91 0.08 12.31
N GLU A 714 31.71 -0.46 11.12
CA GLU A 714 32.00 -1.86 10.77
C GLU A 714 32.71 -1.98 9.42
N HIS A 715 33.45 -3.06 9.24
CA HIS A 715 34.05 -3.45 7.95
C HIS A 715 33.37 -4.73 7.46
N ILE A 716 32.79 -4.69 6.27
CA ILE A 716 31.90 -5.74 5.74
C ILE A 716 32.22 -5.98 4.26
N ASP A 717 32.12 -7.23 3.80
CA ASP A 717 32.24 -7.57 2.38
C ASP A 717 31.01 -7.10 1.57
N THR A 718 31.17 -6.91 0.26
CA THR A 718 30.14 -6.35 -0.64
C THR A 718 28.85 -7.20 -0.63
N LEU A 719 28.97 -8.53 -0.56
CA LEU A 719 27.82 -9.45 -0.54
C LEU A 719 27.00 -9.35 0.76
N ASP A 720 27.66 -9.16 1.91
CA ASP A 720 27.02 -9.07 3.23
C ASP A 720 26.55 -7.66 3.58
N LEU A 721 26.97 -6.64 2.81
CA LEU A 721 26.75 -5.23 3.12
C LEU A 721 25.26 -4.85 3.14
N VAL A 722 24.51 -5.16 2.08
CA VAL A 722 23.07 -4.87 2.03
C VAL A 722 22.29 -5.67 3.08
N PRO A 723 22.51 -6.99 3.29
CA PRO A 723 21.96 -7.73 4.43
C PRO A 723 22.28 -7.13 5.81
N ALA A 724 23.48 -6.57 6.02
CA ALA A 724 23.84 -5.87 7.25
C ALA A 724 23.10 -4.54 7.42
N ILE A 725 22.99 -3.74 6.34
CA ILE A 725 22.22 -2.48 6.31
C ILE A 725 20.75 -2.76 6.64
N ARG A 726 20.10 -3.75 6.01
CA ARG A 726 18.70 -4.12 6.26
C ARG A 726 18.43 -4.45 7.74
N ARG A 727 19.29 -5.25 8.38
CA ARG A 727 19.17 -5.60 9.82
C ARG A 727 19.35 -4.40 10.74
N LYS A 728 20.32 -3.53 10.44
CA LYS A 728 20.58 -2.31 11.21
C LYS A 728 19.44 -1.30 11.07
N LEU A 729 18.93 -1.08 9.86
CA LEU A 729 17.77 -0.23 9.60
C LEU A 729 16.51 -0.78 10.30
N ALA A 730 16.21 -2.07 10.21
CA ALA A 730 15.10 -2.68 10.95
C ALA A 730 15.19 -2.43 12.46
N THR A 731 16.39 -2.51 13.04
CA THR A 731 16.63 -2.20 14.46
C THR A 731 16.37 -0.72 14.78
N LEU A 732 16.77 0.21 13.90
CA LEU A 732 16.47 1.65 14.07
C LEU A 732 14.96 1.94 13.96
N VAL A 733 14.25 1.31 13.03
CA VAL A 733 12.80 1.52 12.89
C VAL A 733 12.05 0.94 14.11
N ASN A 734 12.48 -0.20 14.66
CA ASN A 734 11.95 -0.73 15.93
C ASN A 734 12.15 0.29 17.07
N ASN A 735 13.38 0.79 17.24
CA ASN A 735 13.67 1.83 18.23
C ASN A 735 12.83 3.11 18.03
N ARG A 736 12.51 3.49 16.78
CA ARG A 736 11.64 4.63 16.46
C ARG A 736 10.18 4.36 16.85
N LEU A 737 9.66 3.15 16.62
CA LEU A 737 8.26 2.81 16.90
C LEU A 737 7.99 2.38 18.36
N SER A 738 9.02 2.25 19.19
CA SER A 738 8.85 1.98 20.63
C SER A 738 8.08 3.08 21.36
N ILE A 739 7.24 2.67 22.33
CA ILE A 739 6.53 3.56 23.26
C ILE A 739 7.47 4.41 24.12
N ASP A 740 8.74 4.00 24.26
CA ASP A 740 9.77 4.70 25.03
C ASP A 740 10.15 6.05 24.41
N LYS A 741 9.94 6.22 23.09
CA LYS A 741 10.21 7.47 22.37
C LYS A 741 9.08 8.47 22.63
N SER A 742 9.42 9.63 23.18
CA SER A 742 8.46 10.69 23.56
C SER A 742 7.51 11.12 22.44
N ALA A 743 7.91 10.99 21.17
CA ALA A 743 7.08 11.26 20.01
C ALA A 743 5.93 10.25 19.81
N MET A 744 6.11 8.99 20.24
CA MET A 744 5.15 7.90 20.10
C MET A 744 4.30 7.71 21.37
N THR A 745 4.89 8.02 22.54
CA THR A 745 4.37 7.64 23.87
C THR A 745 2.89 7.98 24.07
N ALA A 746 2.45 9.21 23.82
CA ALA A 746 1.08 9.65 24.16
C ALA A 746 -0.01 8.97 23.32
N CYS A 747 0.21 8.81 22.02
CA CYS A 747 -0.76 8.14 21.14
C CYS A 747 -0.80 6.62 21.43
N LEU A 748 0.36 5.98 21.63
CA LEU A 748 0.43 4.56 21.99
C LEU A 748 -0.15 4.26 23.39
N LEU A 749 0.08 5.12 24.39
CA LEU A 749 -0.60 5.02 25.71
C LEU A 749 -2.12 5.06 25.56
N SER A 750 -2.63 5.94 24.68
CA SER A 750 -4.07 6.06 24.39
C SER A 750 -4.63 4.80 23.75
N ARG A 751 -3.99 4.32 22.67
CA ARG A 751 -4.35 3.06 21.99
C ARG A 751 -4.37 1.89 22.96
N ASN A 752 -3.30 1.71 23.75
CA ASN A 752 -3.19 0.60 24.70
C ASN A 752 -4.26 0.69 25.79
N LEU A 753 -4.58 1.89 26.27
CA LEU A 753 -5.67 2.12 27.22
C LEU A 753 -7.04 1.75 26.64
N GLU A 754 -7.28 2.02 25.36
CA GLU A 754 -8.52 1.65 24.66
C GLU A 754 -8.63 0.14 24.44
N ILE A 755 -7.55 -0.52 24.00
CA ILE A 755 -7.47 -1.99 23.91
C ILE A 755 -7.87 -2.61 25.25
N LEU A 756 -7.21 -2.23 26.34
CA LEU A 756 -7.43 -2.84 27.65
C LEU A 756 -8.82 -2.55 28.24
N ARG A 757 -9.48 -1.46 27.82
CA ARG A 757 -10.88 -1.15 28.16
C ARG A 757 -11.90 -1.92 27.32
N SER A 758 -11.53 -2.36 26.12
CA SER A 758 -12.39 -3.15 25.24
C SER A 758 -12.43 -4.65 25.57
N LEU A 759 -11.45 -5.15 26.34
CA LEU A 759 -11.38 -6.55 26.77
C LEU A 759 -12.59 -6.92 27.65
N GLN A 760 -13.35 -7.92 27.22
CA GLN A 760 -14.47 -8.47 27.98
C GLN A 760 -13.95 -9.42 29.07
N MET A 761 -13.96 -8.98 30.32
CA MET A 761 -13.41 -9.73 31.45
C MET A 761 -14.52 -10.24 32.38
N GLN A 762 -14.54 -11.55 32.61
CA GLN A 762 -15.45 -12.21 33.55
C GLN A 762 -14.73 -12.44 34.87
N VAL A 763 -15.15 -11.71 35.91
CA VAL A 763 -14.58 -11.79 37.26
C VAL A 763 -15.25 -12.94 38.01
N ALA A 764 -14.45 -13.81 38.62
CA ALA A 764 -14.97 -14.88 39.47
C ALA A 764 -15.80 -14.28 40.63
N PRO A 765 -17.02 -14.78 40.90
CA PRO A 765 -17.80 -14.33 42.05
C PRO A 765 -17.01 -14.65 43.33
N LYS A 766 -16.77 -13.64 44.17
CA LYS A 766 -16.24 -13.89 45.52
C LYS A 766 -17.34 -14.59 46.33
N ASP A 767 -17.01 -15.75 46.90
CA ASP A 767 -17.91 -16.50 47.78
C ASP A 767 -18.50 -15.57 48.86
N GLY A 768 -19.80 -15.24 48.74
CA GLY A 768 -20.52 -14.43 49.73
C GLY A 768 -21.51 -13.39 49.19
N ASP A 769 -21.34 -12.86 47.97
CA ASP A 769 -22.23 -11.81 47.42
C ASP A 769 -22.86 -12.20 46.07
N ASP A 770 -24.11 -12.66 46.11
CA ASP A 770 -24.97 -12.96 44.94
C ASP A 770 -25.47 -11.67 44.24
N ILE A 771 -24.58 -10.89 43.63
CA ILE A 771 -24.96 -9.83 42.68
C ILE A 771 -24.11 -9.90 41.40
N LYS A 772 -24.74 -10.34 40.31
CA LYS A 772 -24.16 -10.32 38.96
C LYS A 772 -23.98 -8.87 38.46
N PHE A 773 -22.79 -8.30 38.66
CA PHE A 773 -22.39 -7.06 37.99
C PHE A 773 -21.92 -7.33 36.56
N LEU A 774 -22.84 -7.28 35.60
CA LEU A 774 -22.49 -7.03 34.20
C LEU A 774 -22.05 -5.56 34.09
N LEU A 775 -20.74 -5.32 34.00
CA LEU A 775 -20.16 -3.98 33.92
C LEU A 775 -20.34 -3.36 32.54
N SER A 776 -21.50 -2.75 32.32
CA SER A 776 -21.72 -1.75 31.27
C SER A 776 -20.90 -0.48 31.58
N PRO A 777 -20.22 0.15 30.60
CA PRO A 777 -19.39 1.32 30.85
C PRO A 777 -20.23 2.61 30.93
N ARG A 778 -20.98 2.80 32.03
CA ARG A 778 -21.53 4.09 32.51
C ARG A 778 -22.28 3.90 33.84
N GLU A 779 -21.60 4.15 34.96
CA GLU A 779 -22.23 4.77 36.14
C GLU A 779 -21.16 5.30 37.11
N GLN A 780 -21.25 6.59 37.47
CA GLN A 780 -20.41 7.18 38.49
C GLN A 780 -20.92 6.76 39.87
N VAL A 781 -20.38 5.67 40.41
CA VAL A 781 -20.73 5.19 41.76
C VAL A 781 -20.26 6.20 42.81
N TYR A 782 -21.21 7.01 43.29
CA TYR A 782 -21.04 7.87 44.47
C TYR A 782 -20.71 7.00 45.70
N ARG A 783 -19.49 7.14 46.25
CA ARG A 783 -19.16 6.50 47.54
C ARG A 783 -19.96 7.15 48.68
N PRO A 784 -20.54 6.38 49.62
CA PRO A 784 -21.09 6.94 50.85
C PRO A 784 -19.95 7.57 51.70
N LYS A 785 -20.23 8.70 52.33
CA LYS A 785 -19.24 9.44 53.14
C LYS A 785 -19.05 8.78 54.50
N SER A 786 -17.79 8.58 54.88
CA SER A 786 -17.38 7.96 56.17
C SER A 786 -17.91 8.73 57.41
N PRO A 787 -18.30 8.04 58.51
CA PRO A 787 -18.98 8.68 59.66
C PRO A 787 -18.17 9.73 60.43
N LYS A 788 -16.84 9.78 60.25
CA LYS A 788 -15.94 10.65 61.04
C LYS A 788 -15.98 12.14 60.68
N LYS A 789 -16.80 12.57 59.69
CA LYS A 789 -16.95 13.98 59.29
C LYS A 789 -18.24 14.67 59.80
N LEU A 790 -19.11 13.98 60.55
CA LEU A 790 -20.32 14.61 61.10
C LEU A 790 -20.08 15.36 62.42
N LEU A 791 -19.06 15.00 63.20
CA LEU A 791 -18.79 15.62 64.51
C LEU A 791 -18.11 17.00 64.42
N SER A 792 -17.48 17.35 63.29
CA SER A 792 -16.81 18.65 63.12
C SER A 792 -17.76 19.81 62.79
N SER A 793 -19.04 19.53 62.48
CA SER A 793 -20.01 20.55 62.08
C SER A 793 -20.93 21.05 63.19
N PHE A 794 -20.85 20.46 64.40
CA PHE A 794 -21.72 20.80 65.53
C PHE A 794 -21.07 21.69 66.60
N LEU A 795 -19.78 22.02 66.49
CA LEU A 795 -19.02 22.76 67.51
C LEU A 795 -18.44 24.10 67.05
N SER A 796 -18.69 24.53 65.81
CA SER A 796 -18.11 25.76 65.23
C SER A 796 -19.13 26.91 65.09
N SER A 797 -20.12 27.01 65.97
CA SER A 797 -21.15 28.06 65.95
C SER A 797 -21.19 28.86 67.25
N VAL A 798 -20.21 29.75 67.44
CA VAL A 798 -20.27 30.90 68.35
C VAL A 798 -19.24 31.95 67.88
N GLY A 799 -19.73 33.05 67.30
CA GLY A 799 -18.91 34.16 66.79
C GLY A 799 -19.75 35.11 65.92
N PRO A 800 -19.99 36.38 66.32
CA PRO A 800 -20.94 37.27 65.65
C PRO A 800 -20.30 38.29 64.69
N GLY A 801 -21.10 38.79 63.74
CA GLY A 801 -20.77 39.89 62.81
C GLY A 801 -20.32 39.39 61.42
N ASP A 802 -20.74 39.97 60.30
CA ASP A 802 -21.68 41.08 60.08
C ASP A 802 -22.39 40.92 58.70
N GLU A 803 -23.40 41.75 58.45
CA GLU A 803 -24.43 41.56 57.44
C GLU A 803 -24.03 41.80 55.95
N SER A 804 -24.50 40.86 55.11
CA SER A 804 -25.39 41.07 53.96
C SER A 804 -25.06 42.00 52.78
N ARG A 805 -25.18 41.45 51.55
CA ARG A 805 -25.96 42.07 50.45
C ARG A 805 -26.37 41.08 49.33
N ASN A 806 -27.49 40.41 49.57
CA ASN A 806 -28.71 40.41 48.73
C ASN A 806 -28.71 41.32 47.47
N LEU A 807 -29.41 41.03 46.35
CA LEU A 807 -30.17 39.86 45.81
C LEU A 807 -30.82 40.28 44.44
N LEU A 808 -31.57 39.39 43.76
CA LEU A 808 -32.59 39.64 42.69
C LEU A 808 -32.05 40.01 41.27
N ARG A 809 -32.65 39.69 40.09
CA ARG A 809 -33.78 38.83 39.58
C ARG A 809 -33.66 38.74 38.02
N LYS A 810 -34.46 38.06 37.17
CA LYS A 810 -35.68 37.20 37.22
C LYS A 810 -35.69 36.20 36.01
N ASP A 811 -36.59 35.21 36.06
CA ASP A 811 -37.04 34.22 35.07
C ASP A 811 -37.60 34.74 33.71
N SER A 812 -37.45 33.93 32.64
CA SER A 812 -38.59 33.23 31.98
C SER A 812 -38.18 32.28 30.81
N ARG A 813 -38.65 31.01 30.85
CA ARG A 813 -39.45 30.25 29.82
C ARG A 813 -39.02 30.19 28.33
N ASP A 814 -39.20 29.12 27.55
CA ASP A 814 -39.83 27.77 27.70
C ASP A 814 -39.15 26.72 26.78
N LEU A 815 -39.38 25.42 27.02
CA LEU A 815 -39.05 24.28 26.13
C LEU A 815 -40.24 23.32 26.05
N PRO A 816 -40.57 22.72 24.87
CA PRO A 816 -41.60 21.69 24.75
C PRO A 816 -41.06 20.26 24.98
N ALA A 817 -41.95 19.35 25.36
CA ALA A 817 -41.62 18.04 25.94
C ALA A 817 -41.75 16.86 24.95
N LEU A 818 -41.09 15.74 25.29
CA LEU A 818 -41.31 14.42 24.69
C LEU A 818 -42.42 13.67 25.46
N SER A 819 -43.35 13.04 24.74
CA SER A 819 -44.44 12.25 25.31
C SER A 819 -44.17 10.74 25.27
N ALA A 820 -44.83 10.03 26.18
CA ALA A 820 -44.53 8.65 26.54
C ALA A 820 -45.37 7.60 25.77
N GLN A 821 -44.78 6.40 25.64
CA GLN A 821 -45.36 5.07 25.92
C GLN A 821 -46.57 4.53 25.12
N SER A 822 -46.43 3.29 24.68
CA SER A 822 -47.43 2.25 24.95
C SER A 822 -46.75 0.90 25.27
N SER A 823 -47.28 0.21 26.27
CA SER A 823 -46.79 -1.08 26.80
C SER A 823 -47.71 -2.22 26.37
N PHE A 824 -47.31 -3.49 26.52
CA PHE A 824 -48.07 -4.50 27.28
C PHE A 824 -47.29 -5.82 27.43
N SER A 825 -47.62 -6.58 28.47
CA SER A 825 -46.90 -7.76 28.97
C SER A 825 -47.73 -9.03 28.82
N TYR A 826 -47.10 -10.22 28.90
CA TYR A 826 -47.47 -11.40 29.72
C TYR A 826 -46.78 -12.69 29.20
N ALA A 827 -46.57 -13.67 30.09
CA ALA A 827 -45.89 -14.96 29.84
C ALA A 827 -46.79 -16.11 30.41
N PRO A 828 -46.32 -17.34 30.70
CA PRO A 828 -45.49 -18.33 29.95
C PRO A 828 -46.20 -19.72 29.83
N THR A 829 -45.69 -20.70 29.05
CA THR A 829 -45.65 -22.16 29.46
C THR A 829 -44.96 -23.17 28.50
N MET A 830 -44.40 -24.22 29.12
CA MET A 830 -44.17 -25.62 28.64
C MET A 830 -43.04 -25.96 27.62
N MET A 831 -42.47 -27.17 27.82
CA MET A 831 -41.30 -27.75 27.14
C MET A 831 -41.69 -28.93 26.18
N PRO A 832 -40.85 -29.96 25.89
CA PRO A 832 -39.92 -30.00 24.74
C PRO A 832 -40.09 -31.24 23.82
N GLN A 833 -39.67 -31.20 22.55
CA GLN A 833 -39.57 -32.42 21.70
C GLN A 833 -38.34 -32.51 20.79
N LYS A 834 -38.01 -33.76 20.41
CA LYS A 834 -36.73 -34.28 19.86
C LYS A 834 -36.55 -34.12 18.34
N PRO A 835 -35.32 -34.27 17.82
CA PRO A 835 -35.05 -34.54 16.41
C PRO A 835 -35.07 -36.05 16.05
N PRO A 836 -35.42 -36.43 14.82
CA PRO A 836 -35.08 -37.71 14.18
C PRO A 836 -33.84 -37.52 13.26
N SER A 837 -32.69 -38.16 13.50
CA SER A 837 -32.34 -39.59 13.28
C SER A 837 -31.87 -39.92 11.84
N ARG A 838 -30.60 -40.32 11.69
CA ARG A 838 -30.20 -41.37 10.75
C ARG A 838 -28.82 -41.96 11.11
N GLU A 839 -28.77 -43.24 11.48
CA GLU A 839 -27.53 -44.04 11.46
C GLU A 839 -26.97 -44.14 10.01
N SER A 840 -25.67 -44.33 9.78
CA SER A 840 -24.97 -45.57 10.15
C SER A 840 -23.45 -45.51 9.88
N ARG A 841 -22.68 -46.20 10.75
CA ARG A 841 -21.32 -46.72 10.45
C ARG A 841 -21.42 -48.17 9.94
N PRO A 842 -20.33 -48.80 9.48
CA PRO A 842 -19.52 -49.59 10.42
C PRO A 842 -18.00 -49.36 10.29
N SER A 843 -17.20 -50.04 11.12
CA SER A 843 -15.75 -49.84 11.26
C SER A 843 -14.95 -51.15 11.35
N SER A 844 -13.72 -51.13 10.86
CA SER A 844 -12.54 -51.89 11.35
C SER A 844 -11.31 -51.19 10.72
N ARG A 845 -10.17 -50.91 11.36
CA ARG A 845 -9.39 -51.50 12.46
C ARG A 845 -8.75 -52.85 12.13
N ASP A 846 -7.46 -52.78 11.77
CA ASP A 846 -6.44 -53.79 12.07
C ASP A 846 -5.07 -53.13 12.30
N GLN A 847 -4.11 -53.89 12.83
CA GLN A 847 -3.03 -53.35 13.67
C GLN A 847 -1.61 -53.78 13.24
N ALA A 848 -0.67 -52.82 13.29
CA ALA A 848 0.80 -52.89 13.43
C ALA A 848 1.63 -54.13 13.00
N VAL A 849 2.79 -53.87 12.37
CA VAL A 849 4.14 -54.29 12.83
C VAL A 849 5.22 -53.47 12.09
N ALA A 850 6.40 -53.30 12.69
CA ALA A 850 7.46 -52.37 12.23
C ALA A 850 8.63 -53.06 11.50
N THR A 851 9.40 -52.29 10.72
CA THR A 851 10.88 -52.40 10.64
C THR A 851 11.51 -51.09 10.15
N SER A 852 12.78 -50.87 10.51
CA SER A 852 13.53 -49.61 10.46
C SER A 852 14.54 -49.51 9.31
N PHE A 853 14.87 -48.29 8.84
CA PHE A 853 16.24 -47.88 8.46
C PHE A 853 16.39 -46.34 8.29
N SER A 854 17.62 -45.85 8.35
CA SER A 854 18.05 -44.45 8.12
C SER A 854 18.95 -44.39 6.85
N SER A 855 19.42 -43.25 6.31
CA SER A 855 19.73 -41.92 6.89
C SER A 855 19.44 -40.78 5.86
N PRO A 856 19.82 -39.50 6.06
CA PRO A 856 19.12 -38.37 5.41
C PRO A 856 19.74 -37.86 4.10
N SER A 857 18.91 -37.25 3.26
CA SER A 857 19.32 -36.25 2.26
C SER A 857 18.14 -35.36 1.84
N SER A 858 18.48 -34.20 1.28
CA SER A 858 17.68 -33.06 0.81
C SER A 858 16.47 -33.35 -0.11
N ASP A 859 15.72 -32.26 -0.39
CA ASP A 859 14.73 -32.07 -1.49
C ASP A 859 13.24 -32.31 -1.19
N TYR A 860 12.70 -31.57 -0.22
CA TYR A 860 11.27 -31.28 -0.14
C TYR A 860 10.87 -30.17 -1.13
N ASN A 861 10.54 -30.54 -2.37
CA ASN A 861 9.57 -29.81 -3.22
C ASN A 861 9.20 -30.52 -4.55
N THR A 862 9.99 -31.50 -5.01
CA THR A 862 9.73 -32.25 -6.26
C THR A 862 8.54 -33.24 -6.26
N PRO A 863 8.10 -33.89 -5.16
CA PRO A 863 7.10 -34.96 -5.25
C PRO A 863 5.65 -34.48 -5.43
N GLN A 864 5.35 -33.19 -5.20
CA GLN A 864 4.00 -32.64 -5.42
C GLN A 864 3.77 -32.24 -6.88
N LEU A 865 4.73 -31.56 -7.51
CA LEU A 865 4.66 -31.20 -8.93
C LEU A 865 4.51 -32.43 -9.83
N LYS A 866 5.29 -33.48 -9.57
CA LYS A 866 5.22 -34.72 -10.35
C LYS A 866 3.86 -35.42 -10.25
N ARG A 867 3.24 -35.43 -9.05
CA ARG A 867 1.86 -35.91 -8.88
C ARG A 867 0.82 -35.05 -9.61
N LEU A 868 1.09 -33.76 -9.78
CA LEU A 868 0.23 -32.83 -10.52
C LEU A 868 0.34 -33.05 -12.03
N GLU A 869 1.55 -33.30 -12.55
CA GLU A 869 1.77 -33.76 -13.93
C GLU A 869 1.15 -35.15 -14.20
N ASP A 870 1.32 -36.11 -13.29
CA ASP A 870 0.73 -37.46 -13.40
C ASP A 870 -0.81 -37.41 -13.39
N THR A 871 -1.42 -36.49 -12.62
CA THR A 871 -2.88 -36.30 -12.62
C THR A 871 -3.40 -35.51 -13.81
N LEU A 872 -2.66 -34.50 -14.30
CA LEU A 872 -3.02 -33.77 -15.52
C LEU A 872 -2.91 -34.67 -16.76
N SER A 873 -1.84 -35.47 -16.87
CA SER A 873 -1.67 -36.42 -17.97
C SER A 873 -2.74 -37.52 -17.96
N ALA A 874 -3.09 -38.06 -16.78
CA ALA A 874 -4.22 -38.97 -16.63
C ALA A 874 -5.57 -38.31 -17.01
N TYR A 875 -5.78 -37.04 -16.68
CA TYR A 875 -6.99 -36.29 -17.05
C TYR A 875 -7.08 -36.02 -18.56
N ILE A 876 -5.96 -35.67 -19.20
CA ILE A 876 -5.87 -35.49 -20.66
C ILE A 876 -6.11 -36.81 -21.39
N LEU A 877 -5.54 -37.92 -20.90
CA LEU A 877 -5.81 -39.27 -21.43
C LEU A 877 -7.29 -39.66 -21.28
N ALA A 878 -7.93 -39.33 -20.15
CA ALA A 878 -9.36 -39.58 -19.93
C ALA A 878 -10.26 -38.74 -20.87
N LEU A 879 -9.87 -37.50 -21.17
CA LEU A 879 -10.55 -36.64 -22.15
C LEU A 879 -10.36 -37.14 -23.59
N GLN A 880 -9.16 -37.60 -23.95
CA GLN A 880 -8.89 -38.19 -25.26
C GLN A 880 -9.65 -39.52 -25.45
N ALA A 881 -9.69 -40.38 -24.42
CA ALA A 881 -10.46 -41.62 -24.44
C ALA A 881 -11.99 -41.40 -24.56
N ARG A 882 -12.50 -40.25 -24.12
CA ARG A 882 -13.91 -39.85 -24.32
C ARG A 882 -14.21 -39.20 -25.68
N LYS A 883 -13.20 -38.93 -26.50
CA LYS A 883 -13.38 -38.27 -27.82
C LYS A 883 -13.82 -39.22 -28.95
N GLY A 884 -14.22 -40.46 -28.60
CA GLY A 884 -14.56 -41.54 -29.53
C GLY A 884 -15.93 -42.20 -29.29
N ASN A 885 -16.89 -41.50 -28.69
CA ASN A 885 -18.30 -41.89 -28.68
C ASN A 885 -19.20 -40.65 -28.76
N ILE A 886 -19.64 -40.33 -29.98
CA ILE A 886 -20.87 -39.61 -30.30
C ILE A 886 -21.78 -40.64 -30.99
#